data_AF-A0A5N6W916-F1
#
_entry.id   AF-A0A5N6W916-F1
#
_cell.length_a   1.000
_cell.length_b   1.000
_cell.length_c   1.000
_cell.angle_alpha   90.00
_cell.angle_beta   90.00
_cell.angle_gamma   90.00
#
_symmetry.space_group_name_H-M   'P 1'
#
loop_
_entity.id
_entity.type
_entity.pdbx_description
1 polymer ?
#
loop_
_entity_poly.entity_id
_entity_poly.type
_entity_poly.pdbx_seq_one_letter_code
_entity_poly.pdbx_strand_id
1 'polypeptide(L)'
;MMEAQANHDTYRSSHSTTESFVSNISPFDTLPIGARQQELLDIIDKVRRTTTTINLPQIVVVGDQSSGKSSVLEAITTLKFPVRGGKCTQFPIQISVRRGPNVKVAASIIPDEKRPPEQKKQLQEFSLHMRDCNIEDLYDIVKSARNFIWPGQNNIKDYAMDILSIEAVGPRMPNLSVIDLPGYVQINAQDRSGEDSDAEQVMRLAERFTRVPRTIILAIVHAATDYETQTVLKQHKKIDPQGARTIGVITKPDIPSDSHSISEFIQLAKNDRYHLKLGWYVLKNRRNPEDKNLSWDERNEAEKSFFNKHPDWAQAGQERLGIFPLVQKLQRILLSTIAQELPSILKQLQQARDECAKKLTKLGDCPSTVLEMREQLRRCWVQCQGTVTQGVHGQYMIDQEFFNADKKLYAESGISIYMLRACIAKQNEIFDRTLRDWGCAYDVVDNRLETPSKIHYGSAKPELVPPPRKVTRAQFITEDVEPLLKQHRGQQNPGDIDPTVVYPLFQKLSSNWQPLVEDHVRRVYSICSIFMQLIIQEKWPTRMQDSIRKVILNEQMDTRLASAHEEVTKIFTDHSRYMQTHDPEYIRTLWNLGAVSARPTDADADVTISFILCEDILTKTWVYYNIALGIFLRNIIVSGY
;
A
#
# COMPACT_ATOMS: atom_id res chain seq x y z
N MET A 1 16.08 63.89 43.66
CA MET A 1 15.81 63.12 42.43
C MET A 1 17.03 63.32 41.54
N MET A 2 18.11 62.58 41.80
CA MET A 2 18.47 61.30 41.13
C MET A 2 18.70 61.54 39.64
N GLU A 3 19.97 61.68 39.23
CA GLU A 3 20.80 60.62 38.59
C GLU A 3 20.38 60.38 37.13
N ALA A 4 21.24 60.29 36.12
CA ALA A 4 22.66 60.59 35.95
C ALA A 4 22.88 60.49 34.42
N GLN A 5 23.32 61.58 33.80
CA GLN A 5 23.95 61.58 32.48
C GLN A 5 25.25 62.35 32.66
N ALA A 6 26.37 61.64 32.69
CA ALA A 6 27.73 62.13 32.41
C ALA A 6 28.75 61.05 32.79
N ASN A 7 29.49 60.52 31.80
CA ASN A 7 30.91 60.85 31.65
C ASN A 7 31.63 59.91 30.68
N HIS A 8 32.12 60.54 29.63
CA HIS A 8 33.23 60.11 28.79
C HIS A 8 34.56 60.35 29.53
N ASP A 9 35.55 59.52 29.22
CA ASP A 9 36.99 59.79 29.22
C ASP A 9 37.76 59.99 30.54
N THR A 10 38.48 58.93 30.93
CA THR A 10 39.82 58.94 31.55
C THR A 10 40.30 57.47 31.50
N TYR A 11 41.42 57.04 30.91
CA TYR A 11 42.79 57.50 31.02
C TYR A 11 43.61 56.83 29.89
N ARG A 12 44.59 57.56 29.33
CA ARG A 12 45.63 57.03 28.43
C ARG A 12 46.96 57.00 29.20
N SER A 13 47.82 56.03 28.83
CA SER A 13 49.26 55.87 29.06
C SER A 13 49.80 55.22 30.36
N SER A 14 50.28 53.99 30.20
CA SER A 14 51.67 53.61 30.55
C SER A 14 52.12 52.43 29.66
N HIS A 15 53.30 52.58 29.07
CA HIS A 15 53.91 51.69 28.07
C HIS A 15 54.57 50.42 28.65
N SER A 16 54.71 49.44 27.74
CA SER A 16 55.74 48.39 27.59
C SER A 16 55.79 47.20 28.57
N THR A 17 55.28 46.07 28.09
CA THR A 17 56.11 44.87 27.87
C THR A 17 55.54 44.07 26.71
N THR A 18 56.30 44.01 25.62
CA THR A 18 56.23 42.98 24.60
C THR A 18 56.71 41.66 25.20
N GLU A 19 55.89 40.61 25.19
CA GLU A 19 56.36 39.22 25.04
C GLU A 19 55.19 38.24 24.79
N SER A 20 55.18 37.69 23.56
CA SER A 20 54.72 36.37 23.13
C SER A 20 53.48 35.72 23.80
N PHE A 21 52.31 35.80 23.14
CA PHE A 21 51.32 34.72 23.15
C PHE A 21 50.65 34.62 21.76
N VAL A 22 51.41 34.14 20.79
CA VAL A 22 50.87 33.55 19.56
C VAL A 22 50.87 32.04 19.78
N SER A 23 49.75 31.48 20.26
CA SER A 23 49.40 30.06 20.06
C SER A 23 48.09 29.74 20.79
N ASN A 24 47.12 29.20 20.03
CA ASN A 24 46.02 28.30 20.42
C ASN A 24 44.68 28.65 19.77
N ILE A 25 44.69 28.78 18.43
CA ILE A 25 43.47 28.70 17.62
C ILE A 25 43.34 27.23 17.19
N SER A 26 42.20 26.59 17.44
CA SER A 26 41.94 25.23 16.97
C SER A 26 41.96 25.23 15.43
N PRO A 27 42.54 24.21 14.77
CA PRO A 27 42.56 24.15 13.30
C PRO A 27 41.15 24.13 12.65
N PHE A 28 40.09 23.97 13.45
CA PHE A 28 38.69 24.02 13.02
C PHE A 28 38.01 25.39 13.23
N ASP A 29 38.72 26.42 13.70
CA ASP A 29 38.15 27.76 13.94
C ASP A 29 38.08 28.61 12.65
N THR A 30 38.72 28.18 11.56
CA THR A 30 38.82 28.92 10.29
C THR A 30 37.71 28.65 9.26
N LEU A 31 36.64 27.92 9.63
CA LEU A 31 35.48 27.70 8.74
C LEU A 31 34.34 28.69 9.09
N PRO A 32 34.08 29.72 8.27
CA PRO A 32 33.08 30.75 8.56
C PRO A 32 31.63 30.28 8.29
N ILE A 33 31.23 29.11 8.84
CA ILE A 33 29.91 28.52 8.55
C ILE A 33 29.22 27.85 9.76
N GLY A 34 29.68 28.11 10.99
CA GLY A 34 29.33 27.32 12.18
C GLY A 34 27.85 27.30 12.60
N ALA A 35 27.19 28.44 12.76
CA ALA A 35 25.90 28.49 13.46
C ALA A 35 24.70 27.97 12.63
N ARG A 36 24.56 28.44 11.38
CA ARG A 36 23.45 28.01 10.50
C ARG A 36 23.55 26.53 10.09
N GLN A 37 24.76 26.01 9.95
CA GLN A 37 24.98 24.58 9.66
C GLN A 37 24.58 23.70 10.85
N GLN A 38 24.86 24.13 12.07
CA GLN A 38 24.45 23.42 13.28
C GLN A 38 22.94 23.35 13.39
N GLU A 39 22.26 24.48 13.23
CA GLU A 39 20.80 24.54 13.30
C GLU A 39 20.14 23.61 12.26
N LEU A 40 20.65 23.61 11.02
CA LEU A 40 20.15 22.72 9.97
C LEU A 40 20.33 21.24 10.31
N LEU A 41 21.52 20.87 10.79
CA LEU A 41 21.83 19.48 11.15
C LEU A 41 21.03 19.02 12.37
N ASP A 42 20.78 19.90 13.33
CA ASP A 42 19.96 19.62 14.51
C ASP A 42 18.48 19.44 14.15
N ILE A 43 17.96 20.24 13.20
CA ILE A 43 16.61 20.04 12.64
C ILE A 43 16.52 18.68 11.95
N ILE A 44 17.55 18.30 11.18
CA ILE A 44 17.57 17.01 10.48
C ILE A 44 17.60 15.84 11.45
N ASP A 45 18.39 15.92 12.51
CA ASP A 45 18.39 14.90 13.57
C ASP A 45 17.03 14.82 14.26
N LYS A 46 16.37 15.95 14.56
CA LYS A 46 15.01 15.95 15.11
C LYS A 46 14.02 15.26 14.17
N VAL A 47 14.02 15.61 12.87
CA VAL A 47 13.15 14.97 11.87
C VAL A 47 13.42 13.47 11.79
N ARG A 48 14.70 13.05 11.88
CA ARG A 48 15.10 11.63 11.88
C ARG A 48 14.53 10.87 13.08
N ARG A 49 14.46 11.47 14.26
CA ARG A 49 13.87 10.84 15.45
C ARG A 49 12.35 10.74 15.38
N THR A 50 11.68 11.70 14.73
CA THR A 50 10.22 11.74 14.66
C THR A 50 9.64 10.87 13.54
N THR A 51 10.42 10.59 12.49
CA THR A 51 9.91 9.91 11.29
C THR A 51 10.77 8.71 10.91
N THR A 52 10.13 7.55 10.77
CA THR A 52 10.74 6.34 10.19
C THR A 52 10.50 6.24 8.68
N THR A 53 9.61 7.06 8.14
CA THR A 53 9.09 6.92 6.77
C THR A 53 9.95 7.60 5.71
N ILE A 54 10.90 8.46 6.10
CA ILE A 54 11.67 9.30 5.16
C ILE A 54 13.16 9.11 5.36
N ASN A 55 13.83 8.75 4.27
CA ASN A 55 15.27 8.59 4.23
C ASN A 55 15.96 9.95 4.11
N LEU A 56 16.75 10.29 5.12
CA LEU A 56 17.56 11.52 5.19
C LEU A 56 19.00 11.23 4.70
N PRO A 57 19.70 12.23 4.13
CA PRO A 57 21.11 12.09 3.80
C PRO A 57 21.95 11.72 5.01
N GLN A 58 22.84 10.75 4.82
CA GLN A 58 23.68 10.17 5.87
C GLN A 58 25.01 9.69 5.29
N ILE A 59 26.03 9.61 6.12
CA ILE A 59 27.34 9.05 5.75
C ILE A 59 27.44 7.66 6.35
N VAL A 60 27.66 6.65 5.52
CA VAL A 60 27.80 5.25 5.94
C VAL A 60 29.21 4.79 5.66
N VAL A 61 29.83 4.19 6.66
CA VAL A 61 31.21 3.73 6.60
C VAL A 61 31.25 2.22 6.36
N VAL A 62 31.88 1.80 5.27
CA VAL A 62 32.02 0.40 4.86
C VAL A 62 33.48 0.06 4.59
N GLY A 63 33.88 -1.17 4.88
CA GLY A 63 35.23 -1.64 4.68
C GLY A 63 35.37 -3.09 5.09
N ASP A 64 36.45 -3.74 4.69
CA ASP A 64 36.74 -5.11 5.07
C ASP A 64 37.08 -5.18 6.58
N GLN A 65 36.93 -6.35 7.19
CA GLN A 65 37.34 -6.55 8.58
C GLN A 65 38.83 -6.18 8.73
N SER A 66 39.17 -5.41 9.77
CA SER A 66 40.54 -4.93 10.03
C SER A 66 41.12 -3.93 9.02
N SER A 67 40.31 -3.36 8.12
CA SER A 67 40.70 -2.29 7.18
C SER A 67 41.01 -0.94 7.84
N GLY A 68 40.86 -0.82 9.16
CA GLY A 68 41.10 0.43 9.90
C GLY A 68 39.88 1.35 10.03
N LYS A 69 38.67 0.83 9.76
CA LYS A 69 37.39 1.55 9.90
C LYS A 69 37.20 2.27 11.23
N SER A 70 37.36 1.57 12.34
CA SER A 70 37.22 2.18 13.67
C SER A 70 38.25 3.30 13.86
N SER A 71 39.48 3.14 13.37
CA SER A 71 40.52 4.18 13.48
C SER A 71 40.25 5.41 12.60
N VAL A 72 39.59 5.24 11.45
CA VAL A 72 39.10 6.36 10.61
C VAL A 72 37.96 7.08 11.32
N LEU A 73 37.00 6.34 11.90
CA LEU A 73 35.89 6.92 12.65
C LEU A 73 36.35 7.64 13.92
N GLU A 74 37.35 7.09 14.62
CA GLU A 74 38.05 7.75 15.72
C GLU A 74 38.66 9.09 15.29
N ALA A 75 39.31 9.12 14.12
CA ALA A 75 39.89 10.33 13.55
C ALA A 75 38.84 11.40 13.22
N ILE A 76 37.71 10.98 12.66
CA ILE A 76 36.63 11.88 12.23
C ILE A 76 35.85 12.41 13.43
N THR A 77 35.49 11.52 14.37
CA THR A 77 34.59 11.86 15.48
C THR A 77 35.33 12.39 16.72
N THR A 78 36.66 12.21 16.80
CA THR A 78 37.50 12.49 17.97
C THR A 78 37.12 11.66 19.21
N LEU A 79 36.35 10.59 19.00
CA LEU A 79 35.92 9.66 20.03
C LEU A 79 36.77 8.38 19.99
N LYS A 80 37.05 7.74 21.13
CA LYS A 80 37.83 6.49 21.18
C LYS A 80 36.92 5.28 20.97
N PHE A 81 37.22 4.39 20.02
CA PHE A 81 36.43 3.20 19.76
C PHE A 81 37.02 1.96 20.46
N PRO A 82 36.23 0.91 20.71
CA PRO A 82 36.73 -0.34 21.26
C PRO A 82 37.75 -1.02 20.33
N VAL A 83 39.02 -1.08 20.75
CA VAL A 83 40.10 -1.82 20.05
C VAL A 83 40.53 -3.04 20.88
N ARG A 84 39.82 -4.16 20.75
CA ARG A 84 40.28 -5.49 21.20
C ARG A 84 39.99 -6.53 20.12
N GLY A 85 40.95 -7.45 19.91
CA GLY A 85 41.04 -8.36 18.76
C GLY A 85 39.93 -9.42 18.64
N GLY A 86 38.72 -8.99 18.25
CA GLY A 86 37.56 -9.81 17.88
C GLY A 86 36.62 -9.03 16.95
N LYS A 87 35.45 -9.58 16.59
CA LYS A 87 34.40 -8.87 15.81
C LYS A 87 33.93 -7.61 16.57
N CYS A 88 34.57 -6.46 16.37
CA CYS A 88 34.35 -5.26 17.18
C CYS A 88 32.96 -4.60 17.01
N THR A 89 32.31 -4.78 15.86
CA THR A 89 31.01 -4.16 15.56
C THR A 89 30.04 -5.26 15.10
N GLN A 90 29.07 -5.64 15.93
CA GLN A 90 28.05 -6.66 15.62
C GLN A 90 26.68 -6.06 15.27
N PHE A 91 26.52 -4.75 15.41
CA PHE A 91 25.31 -4.00 15.09
C PHE A 91 25.70 -2.59 14.62
N PRO A 92 24.88 -1.92 13.78
CA PRO A 92 25.15 -0.56 13.33
C PRO A 92 25.27 0.44 14.49
N ILE A 93 26.27 1.31 14.43
CA ILE A 93 26.45 2.40 15.40
C ILE A 93 26.34 3.73 14.66
N GLN A 94 25.27 4.47 14.91
CA GLN A 94 25.10 5.83 14.43
C GLN A 94 25.73 6.81 15.40
N ILE A 95 26.61 7.68 14.93
CA ILE A 95 27.32 8.67 15.73
C ILE A 95 27.06 10.05 15.14
N SER A 96 26.37 10.89 15.90
CA SER A 96 26.16 12.30 15.60
C SER A 96 27.04 13.14 16.51
N VAL A 97 28.02 13.83 15.91
CA VAL A 97 28.92 14.75 16.61
C VAL A 97 28.56 16.20 16.30
N ARG A 98 28.54 17.05 17.32
CA ARG A 98 28.23 18.49 17.19
C ARG A 98 29.25 19.32 17.95
N ARG A 99 29.59 20.49 17.41
CA ARG A 99 30.42 21.47 18.11
C ARG A 99 29.60 22.19 19.19
N GLY A 100 30.11 22.23 20.42
CA GLY A 100 29.48 22.97 21.52
C GLY A 100 30.47 23.27 22.64
N PRO A 101 30.15 24.21 23.55
CA PRO A 101 31.08 24.66 24.59
C PRO A 101 31.37 23.57 25.63
N ASN A 102 30.37 22.73 25.92
CA ASN A 102 30.45 21.69 26.95
C ASN A 102 30.43 20.31 26.31
N VAL A 103 31.18 19.38 26.90
CA VAL A 103 31.14 17.98 26.51
C VAL A 103 29.83 17.35 27.01
N LYS A 104 29.05 16.73 26.11
CA LYS A 104 27.83 16.00 26.46
C LYS A 104 27.73 14.75 25.62
N VAL A 105 27.36 13.63 26.23
CA VAL A 105 27.15 12.35 25.51
C VAL A 105 25.79 11.77 25.89
N ALA A 106 25.00 11.43 24.88
CA ALA A 106 23.73 10.71 25.02
C ALA A 106 23.74 9.46 24.12
N ALA A 107 23.24 8.34 24.62
CA ALA A 107 23.08 7.12 23.84
C ALA A 107 21.66 6.56 23.97
N SER A 108 21.13 6.05 22.85
CA SER A 108 19.80 5.45 22.73
C SER A 108 19.83 4.31 21.70
N ILE A 109 18.89 3.37 21.79
CA ILE A 109 18.77 2.27 20.83
C ILE A 109 17.52 2.49 19.97
N ILE A 110 17.69 2.42 18.65
CA ILE A 110 16.60 2.43 17.68
C ILE A 110 16.34 0.97 17.29
N PRO A 111 15.21 0.37 17.73
CA PRO A 111 14.93 -1.04 17.50
C PRO A 111 14.51 -1.30 16.05
N ASP A 112 14.83 -2.49 15.54
CA ASP A 112 14.45 -2.89 14.20
C ASP A 112 12.93 -3.05 14.03
N GLU A 113 12.42 -2.76 12.84
CA GLU A 113 10.98 -2.83 12.53
C GLU A 113 10.41 -4.25 12.68
N LYS A 114 11.24 -5.29 12.54
CA LYS A 114 10.81 -6.69 12.64
C LYS A 114 10.72 -7.21 14.07
N ARG A 115 11.23 -6.47 15.07
CA ARG A 115 11.14 -6.87 16.49
C ARG A 115 9.68 -6.84 17.00
N PRO A 116 9.30 -7.75 17.92
CA PRO A 116 8.01 -7.71 18.62
C PRO A 116 7.79 -6.37 19.35
N PRO A 117 6.54 -5.90 19.50
CA PRO A 117 6.25 -4.59 20.10
C PRO A 117 6.71 -4.48 21.56
N GLU A 118 6.70 -5.57 22.33
CA GLU A 118 7.17 -5.60 23.71
C GLU A 118 8.69 -5.36 23.79
N GLN A 119 9.47 -6.04 22.95
CA GLN A 119 10.92 -5.86 22.87
C GLN A 119 11.30 -4.46 22.36
N LYS A 120 10.52 -3.89 21.42
CA LYS A 120 10.72 -2.51 20.96
C LYS A 120 10.61 -1.51 22.10
N LYS A 121 9.59 -1.64 22.96
CA LYS A 121 9.42 -0.76 24.13
C LYS A 121 10.60 -0.88 25.09
N GLN A 122 11.03 -2.10 25.41
CA GLN A 122 12.21 -2.32 26.26
C GLN A 122 13.46 -1.66 25.68
N LEU A 123 13.76 -1.87 24.39
CA LEU A 123 14.91 -1.26 23.71
C LEU A 123 14.83 0.28 23.68
N GLN A 124 13.63 0.86 23.57
CA GLN A 124 13.42 2.31 23.61
C GLN A 124 13.59 2.91 25.02
N GLU A 125 13.44 2.12 26.08
CA GLU A 125 13.70 2.55 27.46
C GLU A 125 15.21 2.74 27.74
N PHE A 126 16.08 2.18 26.90
CA PHE A 126 17.51 2.41 26.99
C PHE A 126 17.85 3.87 26.67
N SER A 127 18.11 4.65 27.73
CA SER A 127 18.68 5.99 27.63
C SER A 127 19.86 6.12 28.60
N LEU A 128 21.03 6.42 28.05
CA LEU A 128 22.20 6.79 28.83
C LEU A 128 22.46 8.28 28.60
N HIS A 129 22.21 9.08 29.63
CA HIS A 129 22.58 10.50 29.65
C HIS A 129 23.73 10.68 30.63
N MET A 130 24.93 10.93 30.12
CA MET A 130 26.09 11.22 30.96
C MET A 130 26.43 12.71 30.86
N ARG A 131 26.36 13.41 32.01
CA ARG A 131 26.63 14.85 32.11
C ARG A 131 28.10 15.16 32.40
N ASP A 132 28.85 14.24 33.03
CA ASP A 132 30.16 14.55 33.64
C ASP A 132 31.24 13.45 33.47
N CYS A 133 31.18 12.62 32.41
CA CYS A 133 32.19 11.57 32.18
C CYS A 133 33.11 11.89 30.98
N ASN A 134 34.38 11.49 31.10
CA ASN A 134 35.35 11.51 30.01
C ASN A 134 34.79 10.77 28.78
N ILE A 135 34.97 11.34 27.59
CA ILE A 135 34.63 10.76 26.26
C ILE A 135 35.28 9.38 26.01
N GLU A 136 36.15 8.92 26.91
CA GLU A 136 37.00 7.74 26.75
C GLU A 136 36.26 6.39 26.88
N ASP A 137 35.04 6.37 27.44
CA ASP A 137 34.32 5.13 27.78
C ASP A 137 33.19 4.75 26.82
N LEU A 138 33.31 5.08 25.53
CA LEU A 138 32.41 4.53 24.49
C LEU A 138 32.36 3.00 24.51
N TYR A 139 33.46 2.37 24.93
CA TYR A 139 33.53 0.93 25.16
C TYR A 139 32.42 0.45 26.09
N ASP A 140 32.18 1.16 27.20
CA ASP A 140 31.19 0.76 28.20
C ASP A 140 29.76 1.02 27.71
N ILE A 141 29.55 2.07 26.91
CA ILE A 141 28.26 2.34 26.25
C ILE A 141 27.92 1.22 25.27
N VAL A 142 28.87 0.86 24.39
CA VAL A 142 28.69 -0.22 23.40
C VAL A 142 28.48 -1.56 24.11
N LYS A 143 29.22 -1.83 25.19
CA LYS A 143 29.06 -3.05 26.00
C LYS A 143 27.70 -3.12 26.68
N SER A 144 27.24 -2.02 27.27
CA SER A 144 25.92 -1.92 27.91
C SER A 144 24.80 -2.10 26.91
N ALA A 145 24.90 -1.44 25.74
CA ALA A 145 23.95 -1.60 24.64
C ALA A 145 23.93 -3.04 24.11
N ARG A 146 25.09 -3.68 23.97
CA ARG A 146 25.17 -5.09 23.54
C ARG A 146 24.43 -6.03 24.50
N ASN A 147 24.64 -5.87 25.80
CA ASN A 147 23.94 -6.66 26.82
C ASN A 147 22.42 -6.42 26.80
N PHE A 148 22.00 -5.22 26.40
CA PHE A 148 20.59 -4.84 26.33
C PHE A 148 19.90 -5.35 25.06
N ILE A 149 20.61 -5.37 23.92
CA ILE A 149 20.13 -5.94 22.64
C ILE A 149 20.00 -7.47 22.74
N TRP A 150 20.88 -8.11 23.52
CA TRP A 150 20.89 -9.55 23.79
C TRP A 150 20.97 -9.87 25.28
N PRO A 151 19.84 -9.79 26.01
CA PRO A 151 19.80 -10.10 27.42
C PRO A 151 20.15 -11.58 27.66
N GLY A 152 21.16 -11.84 28.51
CA GLY A 152 21.47 -13.17 29.04
C GLY A 152 22.27 -14.11 28.13
N GLN A 153 22.80 -13.64 27.00
CA GLN A 153 23.57 -14.46 26.06
C GLN A 153 24.98 -13.90 25.84
N ASN A 154 25.98 -14.54 26.44
CA ASN A 154 27.38 -14.07 26.42
C ASN A 154 28.16 -14.42 25.13
N ASN A 155 27.61 -15.25 24.23
CA ASN A 155 28.40 -15.85 23.14
C ASN A 155 27.60 -15.99 21.83
N ILE A 156 27.14 -14.87 21.28
CA ILE A 156 26.34 -14.85 20.05
C ILE A 156 27.22 -14.39 18.87
N LYS A 157 27.22 -15.21 17.81
CA LYS A 157 27.87 -14.91 16.53
C LYS A 157 27.00 -14.01 15.62
N ASP A 158 25.72 -13.87 15.92
CA ASP A 158 24.71 -13.15 15.14
C ASP A 158 24.92 -11.64 15.08
N TYR A 159 24.46 -11.04 13.98
CA TYR A 159 24.42 -9.60 13.76
C TYR A 159 23.01 -9.06 14.00
N ALA A 160 22.89 -7.97 14.76
CA ALA A 160 21.61 -7.30 14.99
C ALA A 160 21.40 -6.17 13.99
N MET A 161 20.13 -5.98 13.61
CA MET A 161 19.68 -4.87 12.77
C MET A 161 19.32 -3.62 13.59
N ASP A 162 19.31 -3.73 14.92
CA ASP A 162 19.08 -2.65 15.86
C ASP A 162 20.23 -1.62 15.80
N ILE A 163 19.93 -0.32 15.83
CA ILE A 163 20.93 0.75 15.67
C ILE A 163 21.21 1.38 17.03
N LEU A 164 22.48 1.43 17.43
CA LEU A 164 22.91 2.22 18.58
C LEU A 164 23.16 3.67 18.13
N SER A 165 22.34 4.61 18.58
CA SER A 165 22.47 6.04 18.28
C SER A 165 23.20 6.76 19.42
N ILE A 166 24.37 7.32 19.11
CA ILE A 166 25.23 8.06 20.02
C ILE A 166 25.31 9.51 19.57
N GLU A 167 25.05 10.42 20.49
CA GLU A 167 25.08 11.86 20.27
C GLU A 167 26.13 12.46 21.18
N ALA A 168 27.16 13.05 20.57
CA ALA A 168 28.26 13.66 21.29
C ALA A 168 28.39 15.14 20.91
N VAL A 169 28.53 15.99 21.92
CA VAL A 169 28.77 17.42 21.77
C VAL A 169 30.12 17.74 22.39
N GLY A 170 30.94 18.57 21.75
CA GLY A 170 32.21 19.02 22.33
C GLY A 170 32.87 20.15 21.54
N PRO A 171 33.84 20.88 22.12
CA PRO A 171 34.40 22.10 21.50
C PRO A 171 35.21 21.82 20.23
N ARG A 172 35.89 20.66 20.20
CA ARG A 172 36.79 20.23 19.12
C ARG A 172 36.13 19.26 18.12
N MET A 173 34.84 18.96 18.27
CA MET A 173 34.13 18.02 17.40
C MET A 173 33.64 18.69 16.10
N PRO A 174 33.69 18.01 14.95
CA PRO A 174 33.05 18.50 13.74
C PRO A 174 31.53 18.31 13.79
N ASN A 175 30.79 19.10 13.01
CA ASN A 175 29.35 18.90 12.84
C ASN A 175 29.09 17.83 11.75
N LEU A 176 29.00 16.56 12.16
CA LEU A 176 28.84 15.41 11.25
C LEU A 176 27.95 14.32 11.86
N SER A 177 27.35 13.50 11.01
CA SER A 177 26.62 12.29 11.41
C SER A 177 27.09 11.12 10.53
N VAL A 178 27.64 10.09 11.16
CA VAL A 178 28.24 8.93 10.50
C VAL A 178 27.67 7.64 11.07
N ILE A 179 27.50 6.63 10.22
CA ILE A 179 27.04 5.29 10.62
C ILE A 179 28.19 4.32 10.41
N ASP A 180 28.59 3.67 11.50
CA ASP A 180 29.51 2.54 11.48
C ASP A 180 28.75 1.25 11.21
N LEU A 181 29.22 0.48 10.23
CA LEU A 181 28.68 -0.84 9.93
C LEU A 181 29.72 -1.93 10.23
N PRO A 182 29.27 -3.17 10.53
CA PRO A 182 30.17 -4.33 10.58
C PRO A 182 31.01 -4.44 9.30
N GLY A 183 32.29 -4.78 9.46
CA GLY A 183 33.21 -4.91 8.32
C GLY A 183 32.95 -6.21 7.54
N TYR A 184 33.16 -6.19 6.23
CA TYR A 184 32.97 -7.38 5.39
C TYR A 184 33.91 -8.51 5.82
N VAL A 185 33.32 -9.69 6.05
CA VAL A 185 34.04 -10.92 6.41
C VAL A 185 34.21 -11.76 5.14
N GLN A 186 35.40 -12.31 4.92
CA GLN A 186 35.63 -13.25 3.82
C GLN A 186 35.01 -14.62 4.15
N ILE A 187 34.38 -15.25 3.17
CA ILE A 187 33.75 -16.57 3.32
C ILE A 187 34.86 -17.62 3.48
N ASN A 188 35.05 -18.13 4.70
CA ASN A 188 35.95 -19.26 4.93
C ASN A 188 35.28 -20.57 4.48
N ALA A 189 36.05 -21.47 3.88
CA ALA A 189 35.56 -22.75 3.37
C ALA A 189 34.94 -23.66 4.46
N GLN A 190 35.24 -23.41 5.74
CA GLN A 190 34.73 -24.17 6.89
C GLN A 190 33.37 -23.68 7.42
N ASP A 191 32.92 -22.48 7.05
CA ASP A 191 31.66 -21.86 7.54
C ASP A 191 30.44 -22.13 6.63
N ARG A 192 30.55 -23.09 5.70
CA ARG A 192 29.46 -23.44 4.74
C ARG A 192 28.37 -24.35 5.32
N SER A 193 28.44 -24.69 6.61
CA SER A 193 27.61 -25.72 7.25
C SER A 193 26.51 -25.19 8.19
N GLY A 194 26.22 -23.88 8.18
CA GLY A 194 25.08 -23.29 8.90
C GLY A 194 24.17 -22.47 7.98
N GLU A 195 22.87 -22.42 8.28
CA GLU A 195 21.92 -21.50 7.65
C GLU A 195 22.40 -20.05 7.83
N ASP A 196 22.45 -19.30 6.72
CA ASP A 196 22.95 -17.92 6.59
C ASP A 196 24.39 -17.70 7.13
N SER A 197 25.39 -17.78 6.23
CA SER A 197 26.78 -17.44 6.58
C SER A 197 26.88 -16.03 7.19
N ASP A 198 27.70 -15.85 8.24
CA ASP A 198 28.02 -14.56 8.85
C ASP A 198 28.32 -13.46 7.82
N ALA A 199 28.97 -13.82 6.71
CA ALA A 199 29.28 -12.91 5.61
C ALA A 199 28.02 -12.38 4.90
N GLU A 200 27.00 -13.22 4.70
CA GLU A 200 25.74 -12.85 4.06
C GLU A 200 24.91 -11.93 4.96
N GLN A 201 24.92 -12.16 6.28
CA GLN A 201 24.24 -11.27 7.24
C GLN A 201 24.87 -9.87 7.23
N VAL A 202 26.20 -9.77 7.26
CA VAL A 202 26.92 -8.49 7.15
C VAL A 202 26.65 -7.81 5.82
N MET A 203 26.64 -8.55 4.72
CA MET A 203 26.34 -8.02 3.40
C MET A 203 24.91 -7.46 3.35
N ARG A 204 23.90 -8.21 3.82
CA ARG A 204 22.51 -7.76 3.87
C ARG A 204 22.34 -6.51 4.72
N LEU A 205 23.03 -6.46 5.86
CA LEU A 205 23.05 -5.27 6.72
C LEU A 205 23.65 -4.07 5.98
N ALA A 206 24.82 -4.24 5.35
CA ALA A 206 25.47 -3.16 4.61
C ALA A 206 24.63 -2.66 3.43
N GLU A 207 24.02 -3.58 2.67
CA GLU A 207 23.14 -3.26 1.55
C GLU A 207 21.91 -2.44 1.99
N ARG A 208 21.32 -2.73 3.15
CA ARG A 208 20.18 -1.95 3.68
C ARG A 208 20.49 -0.45 3.77
N PHE A 209 21.66 -0.09 4.29
CA PHE A 209 22.05 1.31 4.47
C PHE A 209 22.61 1.94 3.18
N THR A 210 23.34 1.17 2.39
CA THR A 210 24.02 1.67 1.19
C THR A 210 23.11 1.74 -0.04
N ARG A 211 22.03 0.95 -0.11
CA ARG A 211 21.06 0.99 -1.22
C ARG A 211 20.18 2.25 -1.20
N VAL A 212 20.08 2.92 -0.05
CA VAL A 212 19.39 4.22 0.07
C VAL A 212 20.11 5.26 -0.81
N PRO A 213 19.46 5.84 -1.84
CA PRO A 213 20.14 6.71 -2.81
C PRO A 213 20.80 7.96 -2.20
N ARG A 214 20.24 8.46 -1.10
CA ARG A 214 20.70 9.65 -0.37
C ARG A 214 21.89 9.39 0.57
N THR A 215 22.33 8.14 0.68
CA THR A 215 23.48 7.76 1.53
C THR A 215 24.79 8.03 0.79
N ILE A 216 25.69 8.78 1.42
CA ILE A 216 27.08 8.95 1.03
C ILE A 216 27.87 7.75 1.59
N ILE A 217 28.61 7.06 0.73
CA ILE A 217 29.37 5.86 1.10
C ILE A 217 30.83 6.25 1.33
N LEU A 218 31.37 5.94 2.51
CA LEU A 218 32.79 6.06 2.81
C LEU A 218 33.42 4.67 2.73
N ALA A 219 34.07 4.37 1.61
CA ALA A 219 34.69 3.08 1.33
C ALA A 219 36.14 3.07 1.81
N ILE A 220 36.44 2.25 2.82
CA ILE A 220 37.77 2.16 3.41
C ILE A 220 38.54 0.98 2.83
N VAL A 221 39.71 1.30 2.27
CA VAL A 221 40.66 0.38 1.66
C VAL A 221 41.97 0.47 2.43
N HIS A 222 42.62 -0.65 2.72
CA HIS A 222 43.94 -0.63 3.37
C HIS A 222 45.08 -0.86 2.38
N ALA A 223 46.20 -0.16 2.55
CA ALA A 223 47.35 -0.24 1.65
C ALA A 223 48.22 -1.50 1.83
N ALA A 224 47.86 -2.40 2.74
CA ALA A 224 48.63 -3.62 3.05
C ALA A 224 48.44 -4.76 2.04
N THR A 225 47.36 -4.76 1.24
CA THR A 225 47.04 -5.79 0.25
C THR A 225 46.43 -5.14 -0.98
N ASP A 226 46.54 -5.77 -2.14
CA ASP A 226 46.02 -5.24 -3.40
C ASP A 226 44.56 -4.80 -3.30
N TYR A 227 44.27 -3.57 -3.75
CA TYR A 227 42.94 -2.98 -3.63
C TYR A 227 41.86 -3.77 -4.40
N GLU A 228 42.23 -4.48 -5.46
CA GLU A 228 41.31 -5.27 -6.30
C GLU A 228 40.75 -6.51 -5.57
N THR A 229 41.49 -7.02 -4.60
CA THR A 229 41.08 -8.20 -3.83
C THR A 229 40.02 -7.85 -2.77
N GLN A 230 40.02 -6.60 -2.29
CA GLN A 230 39.20 -6.13 -1.18
C GLN A 230 37.70 -6.13 -1.52
N THR A 231 36.90 -6.63 -0.59
CA THR A 231 35.46 -6.89 -0.79
C THR A 231 34.68 -5.58 -0.93
N VAL A 232 35.07 -4.54 -0.18
CA VAL A 232 34.47 -3.21 -0.22
C VAL A 232 34.32 -2.63 -1.63
N LEU A 233 35.35 -2.76 -2.50
CA LEU A 233 35.31 -2.21 -3.86
C LEU A 233 34.46 -3.07 -4.80
N LYS A 234 34.42 -4.39 -4.58
CA LYS A 234 33.53 -5.30 -5.32
C LYS A 234 32.07 -5.00 -5.02
N GLN A 235 31.73 -4.75 -3.75
CA GLN A 235 30.36 -4.39 -3.36
C GLN A 235 30.00 -2.97 -3.82
N HIS A 236 30.94 -2.02 -3.74
CA HIS A 236 30.71 -0.67 -4.24
C HIS A 236 30.31 -0.67 -5.72
N LYS A 237 31.01 -1.44 -6.60
CA LYS A 237 30.64 -1.54 -8.03
C LYS A 237 29.21 -2.03 -8.27
N LYS A 238 28.64 -2.84 -7.37
CA LYS A 238 27.26 -3.31 -7.47
C LYS A 238 26.24 -2.24 -7.07
N ILE A 239 26.57 -1.39 -6.10
CA ILE A 239 25.62 -0.47 -5.44
C ILE A 239 25.69 0.95 -6.00
N ASP A 240 26.87 1.42 -6.38
CA ASP A 240 27.10 2.71 -7.02
C ASP A 240 28.14 2.57 -8.15
N PRO A 241 27.76 1.98 -9.31
CA PRO A 241 28.69 1.73 -10.42
C PRO A 241 29.38 2.98 -10.98
N GLN A 242 28.75 4.16 -10.82
CA GLN A 242 29.29 5.43 -11.32
C GLN A 242 30.16 6.16 -10.30
N GLY A 243 30.30 5.64 -9.07
CA GLY A 243 31.03 6.31 -8.00
C GLY A 243 30.50 7.71 -7.67
N ALA A 244 29.20 7.96 -7.87
CA ALA A 244 28.63 9.30 -7.76
C ALA A 244 28.51 9.79 -6.31
N ARG A 245 28.37 8.85 -5.37
CA ARG A 245 28.13 9.14 -3.95
C ARG A 245 29.11 8.40 -3.02
N THR A 246 30.22 7.93 -3.57
CA THR A 246 31.25 7.20 -2.83
C THR A 246 32.55 7.98 -2.73
N ILE A 247 33.11 8.05 -1.52
CA ILE A 247 34.45 8.57 -1.20
C ILE A 247 35.32 7.38 -0.85
N GLY A 248 36.50 7.30 -1.46
CA GLY A 248 37.50 6.30 -1.13
C GLY A 248 38.48 6.80 -0.08
N VAL A 249 38.80 5.95 0.91
CA VAL A 249 39.78 6.26 1.96
C VAL A 249 40.82 5.15 2.02
N ILE A 250 42.09 5.52 1.82
CA ILE A 250 43.23 4.63 1.90
C ILE A 250 43.84 4.74 3.31
N THR A 251 43.88 3.63 4.03
CA THR A 251 44.45 3.53 5.38
C THR A 251 45.73 2.72 5.37
N LYS A 252 46.48 2.80 6.49
CA LYS A 252 47.75 2.09 6.69
C LYS A 252 48.79 2.35 5.57
N PRO A 253 49.01 3.61 5.15
CA PRO A 253 49.98 3.94 4.10
C PRO A 253 51.44 3.67 4.50
N ASP A 254 51.69 3.35 5.77
CA ASP A 254 52.98 3.04 6.38
C ASP A 254 53.39 1.56 6.27
N ILE A 255 52.49 0.66 5.86
CA ILE A 255 52.74 -0.78 5.78
C ILE A 255 53.46 -1.22 4.50
N PRO A 256 53.05 -0.81 3.28
CA PRO A 256 53.67 -1.33 2.08
C PRO A 256 55.16 -0.98 2.05
N SER A 257 56.00 -2.01 2.00
CA SER A 257 57.47 -1.90 1.94
C SER A 257 57.97 -1.76 0.49
N ASP A 258 57.19 -2.27 -0.46
CA ASP A 258 57.58 -2.38 -1.86
C ASP A 258 57.16 -1.14 -2.65
N SER A 259 58.11 -0.56 -3.40
CA SER A 259 57.90 0.66 -4.19
C SER A 259 56.80 0.51 -5.27
N HIS A 260 56.58 -0.71 -5.77
CA HIS A 260 55.54 -0.99 -6.76
C HIS A 260 54.14 -0.82 -6.16
N SER A 261 53.86 -1.43 -5.01
CA SER A 261 52.57 -1.32 -4.33
C SER A 261 52.27 0.12 -3.91
N ILE A 262 53.27 0.87 -3.45
CA ILE A 262 53.11 2.29 -3.11
C ILE A 262 52.68 3.11 -4.34
N SER A 263 53.31 2.88 -5.50
CA SER A 263 52.98 3.57 -6.75
C SER A 263 51.53 3.31 -7.17
N GLU A 264 51.03 2.07 -7.03
CA GLU A 264 49.64 1.74 -7.36
C GLU A 264 48.64 2.45 -6.44
N PHE A 265 48.91 2.52 -5.13
CA PHE A 265 48.05 3.27 -4.20
C PHE A 265 48.12 4.79 -4.42
N ILE A 266 49.25 5.32 -4.90
CA ILE A 266 49.34 6.74 -5.31
C ILE A 266 48.49 6.99 -6.56
N GLN A 267 48.51 6.10 -7.55
CA GLN A 267 47.63 6.20 -8.73
C GLN A 267 46.15 6.08 -8.34
N LEU A 268 45.83 5.23 -7.35
CA LEU A 268 44.50 5.15 -6.76
C LEU A 268 44.11 6.47 -6.09
N ALA A 269 44.99 7.06 -5.27
CA ALA A 269 44.78 8.34 -4.61
C ALA A 269 44.62 9.51 -5.61
N LYS A 270 45.32 9.47 -6.75
CA LYS A 270 45.17 10.40 -7.88
C LYS A 270 43.84 10.28 -8.62
N ASN A 271 43.09 9.21 -8.36
CA ASN A 271 41.81 8.89 -9.00
C ASN A 271 41.95 8.41 -10.46
N ASP A 272 43.12 7.86 -10.83
CA ASP A 272 43.46 7.47 -12.20
C ASP A 272 43.02 6.02 -12.51
N ARG A 273 43.25 5.09 -11.58
CA ARG A 273 42.91 3.66 -11.78
C ARG A 273 41.47 3.31 -11.45
N TYR A 274 40.94 3.82 -10.34
CA TYR A 274 39.58 3.58 -9.89
C TYR A 274 38.88 4.91 -9.68
N HIS A 275 38.08 5.31 -10.66
CA HIS A 275 37.47 6.64 -10.67
C HIS A 275 36.25 6.74 -9.74
N LEU A 276 36.35 7.60 -8.73
CA LEU A 276 35.26 8.04 -7.85
C LEU A 276 34.99 9.53 -8.06
N LYS A 277 33.72 9.94 -8.23
CA LYS A 277 33.39 11.37 -8.45
C LYS A 277 33.72 12.25 -7.24
N LEU A 278 33.68 11.68 -6.03
CA LEU A 278 34.00 12.40 -4.80
C LEU A 278 35.49 12.31 -4.41
N GLY A 279 36.27 11.49 -5.14
CA GLY A 279 37.72 11.34 -5.00
C GLY A 279 38.17 10.37 -3.91
N TRP A 280 39.49 10.30 -3.74
CA TRP A 280 40.20 9.46 -2.78
C TRP A 280 40.98 10.31 -1.77
N TYR A 281 41.08 9.81 -0.54
CA TYR A 281 41.84 10.42 0.56
C TYR A 281 42.77 9.40 1.21
N VAL A 282 43.93 9.84 1.69
CA VAL A 282 44.92 8.97 2.36
C VAL A 282 45.05 9.40 3.82
N LEU A 283 44.93 8.44 4.73
CA LEU A 283 44.99 8.70 6.18
C LEU A 283 46.05 7.86 6.85
N LYS A 284 46.83 8.50 7.73
CA LYS A 284 47.67 7.81 8.70
C LYS A 284 46.97 7.81 10.05
N ASN A 285 46.59 6.62 10.50
CA ASN A 285 45.94 6.39 11.78
C ASN A 285 46.92 5.82 12.81
N ARG A 286 46.52 5.83 14.09
CA ARG A 286 47.27 5.20 15.20
C ARG A 286 47.35 3.69 14.98
N ARG A 287 48.53 3.10 15.18
CA ARG A 287 48.77 1.67 14.93
C ARG A 287 49.16 0.93 16.19
N ASN A 288 50.06 1.49 17.00
CA ASN A 288 50.60 0.80 18.16
C ASN A 288 49.73 1.03 19.40
N PRO A 289 49.66 0.05 20.33
CA PRO A 289 49.01 0.25 21.62
C PRO A 289 49.58 1.44 22.40
N GLU A 290 50.86 1.73 22.22
CA GLU A 290 51.58 2.86 22.81
C GLU A 290 51.08 4.21 22.28
N ASP A 291 50.61 4.27 21.02
CA ASP A 291 50.06 5.48 20.40
C ASP A 291 48.65 5.83 20.93
N LYS A 292 48.01 4.94 21.71
CA LYS A 292 46.63 5.14 22.21
C LYS A 292 46.51 6.28 23.22
N ASN A 293 47.61 6.58 23.92
CA ASN A 293 47.68 7.63 24.93
C ASN A 293 48.00 9.02 24.35
N LEU A 294 48.38 9.09 23.07
CA LEU A 294 48.63 10.37 22.40
C LEU A 294 47.34 11.19 22.31
N SER A 295 47.48 12.49 22.46
CA SER A 295 46.41 13.46 22.18
C SER A 295 46.04 13.44 20.68
N TRP A 296 44.85 13.95 20.35
CA TRP A 296 44.44 14.07 18.95
C TRP A 296 45.33 15.04 18.17
N ASP A 297 45.86 16.07 18.83
CA ASP A 297 46.75 17.06 18.23
C ASP A 297 48.11 16.44 17.87
N GLU A 298 48.71 15.66 18.78
CA GLU A 298 49.94 14.92 18.51
C GLU A 298 49.77 13.89 17.39
N ARG A 299 48.61 13.24 17.32
CA ARG A 299 48.27 12.32 16.23
C ARG A 299 48.19 13.04 14.88
N ASN A 300 47.58 14.23 14.83
CA ASN A 300 47.50 15.04 13.62
C ASN A 300 48.88 15.53 13.18
N GLU A 301 49.75 15.86 14.14
CA GLU A 301 51.12 16.28 13.85
C GLU A 301 52.00 15.12 13.35
N ALA A 302 51.82 13.93 13.92
CA ALA A 302 52.47 12.71 13.45
C ALA A 302 52.03 12.30 12.03
N GLU A 303 50.77 12.57 11.67
CA GLU A 303 50.25 12.39 10.31
C GLU A 303 50.92 13.36 9.33
N LYS A 304 50.94 14.66 9.65
CA LYS A 304 51.64 15.67 8.83
C LYS A 304 53.11 15.34 8.66
N SER A 305 53.79 14.99 9.76
CA SER A 305 55.21 14.61 9.76
C SER A 305 55.48 13.41 8.87
N PHE A 306 54.57 12.44 8.79
CA PHE A 306 54.71 11.29 7.90
C PHE A 306 54.61 11.68 6.43
N PHE A 307 53.58 12.44 6.05
CA PHE A 307 53.43 12.87 4.66
C PHE A 307 54.55 13.82 4.22
N ASN A 308 55.13 14.59 5.15
CA ASN A 308 56.32 15.39 4.87
C ASN A 308 57.60 14.55 4.69
N LYS A 309 57.72 13.43 5.43
CA LYS A 309 58.88 12.52 5.34
C LYS A 309 58.83 11.59 4.13
N HIS A 310 57.64 11.29 3.61
CA HIS A 310 57.43 10.42 2.45
C HIS A 310 56.90 11.22 1.25
N PRO A 311 57.79 11.88 0.47
CA PRO A 311 57.40 12.74 -0.66
C PRO A 311 56.68 11.99 -1.79
N ASP A 312 56.76 10.66 -1.86
CA ASP A 312 56.00 9.86 -2.83
C ASP A 312 54.49 10.12 -2.73
N TRP A 313 53.97 10.27 -1.51
CA TRP A 313 52.56 10.58 -1.28
C TRP A 313 52.19 12.01 -1.67
N ALA A 314 53.14 12.96 -1.66
CA ALA A 314 52.89 14.33 -2.08
C ALA A 314 52.42 14.43 -3.53
N GLN A 315 52.76 13.44 -4.37
CA GLN A 315 52.27 13.35 -5.74
C GLN A 315 50.75 13.20 -5.83
N ALA A 316 50.07 12.69 -4.79
CA ALA A 316 48.62 12.54 -4.77
C ALA A 316 47.85 13.87 -4.59
N GLY A 317 48.55 14.96 -4.26
CA GLY A 317 47.96 16.27 -3.98
C GLY A 317 47.71 16.49 -2.49
N GLN A 318 48.14 17.64 -1.97
CA GLN A 318 48.05 17.95 -0.54
C GLN A 318 46.60 18.06 -0.05
N GLU A 319 45.65 18.34 -0.95
CA GLU A 319 44.22 18.39 -0.68
C GLU A 319 43.57 17.02 -0.43
N ARG A 320 44.32 15.91 -0.65
CA ARG A 320 43.84 14.53 -0.46
C ARG A 320 44.53 13.81 0.69
N LEU A 321 45.56 14.42 1.28
CA LEU A 321 46.37 13.81 2.32
C LEU A 321 45.93 14.31 3.70
N GLY A 322 45.63 13.36 4.58
CA GLY A 322 45.33 13.59 5.98
C GLY A 322 43.86 13.77 6.33
N ILE A 323 43.60 13.83 7.63
CA ILE A 323 42.24 13.83 8.18
C ILE A 323 41.48 15.14 7.93
N PHE A 324 42.20 16.26 7.94
CA PHE A 324 41.58 17.57 7.85
C PHE A 324 40.87 17.82 6.51
N PRO A 325 41.50 17.58 5.34
CA PRO A 325 40.80 17.70 4.05
C PRO A 325 39.60 16.76 3.93
N LEU A 326 39.70 15.53 4.46
CA LEU A 326 38.61 14.57 4.44
C LEU A 326 37.39 15.07 5.23
N VAL A 327 37.59 15.51 6.48
CA VAL A 327 36.50 16.02 7.32
C VAL A 327 35.84 17.24 6.69
N GLN A 328 36.63 18.17 6.13
CA GLN A 328 36.09 19.33 5.41
C GLN A 328 35.26 18.91 4.19
N LYS A 329 35.73 17.94 3.41
CA LYS A 329 35.00 17.42 2.25
C LYS A 329 33.69 16.77 2.67
N LEU A 330 33.71 15.93 3.71
CA LEU A 330 32.53 15.26 4.25
C LEU A 330 31.46 16.25 4.71
N GLN A 331 31.86 17.32 5.42
CA GLN A 331 30.93 18.36 5.85
C GLN A 331 30.27 19.07 4.67
N ARG A 332 31.06 19.46 3.66
CA ARG A 332 30.56 20.14 2.47
C ARG A 332 29.59 19.27 1.68
N ILE A 333 29.95 18.00 1.45
CA ILE A 333 29.10 17.07 0.70
C ILE A 333 27.81 16.81 1.47
N LEU A 334 27.88 16.52 2.77
CA LEU A 334 26.69 16.26 3.58
C LEU A 334 25.71 17.42 3.46
N LEU A 335 26.18 18.66 3.62
CA LEU A 335 25.36 19.86 3.53
C LEU A 335 24.82 20.12 2.12
N SER A 336 25.63 19.91 1.07
CA SER A 336 25.15 20.07 -0.31
C SER A 336 24.07 19.06 -0.65
N THR A 337 24.24 17.79 -0.21
CA THR A 337 23.26 16.73 -0.43
C THR A 337 21.97 17.03 0.34
N ILE A 338 22.09 17.49 1.58
CA ILE A 338 20.95 17.96 2.37
C ILE A 338 20.19 19.08 1.64
N ALA A 339 20.90 20.11 1.18
CA ALA A 339 20.27 21.26 0.52
C ALA A 339 19.56 20.88 -0.79
N GLN A 340 20.15 19.96 -1.57
CA GLN A 340 19.57 19.47 -2.82
C GLN A 340 18.32 18.60 -2.57
N GLU A 341 18.32 17.78 -1.51
CA GLU A 341 17.24 16.83 -1.24
C GLU A 341 16.11 17.41 -0.37
N LEU A 342 16.35 18.52 0.34
CA LEU A 342 15.38 19.12 1.26
C LEU A 342 14.02 19.44 0.63
N PRO A 343 13.93 19.99 -0.60
CA PRO A 343 12.63 20.24 -1.24
C PRO A 343 11.83 18.95 -1.51
N SER A 344 12.54 17.87 -1.89
CA SER A 344 11.92 16.55 -2.11
C SER A 344 11.43 15.95 -0.80
N ILE A 345 12.23 16.06 0.27
CA ILE A 345 11.84 15.66 1.62
C ILE A 345 10.61 16.43 2.10
N LEU A 346 10.55 17.75 1.89
CA LEU A 346 9.41 18.59 2.27
C LEU A 346 8.14 18.15 1.54
N LYS A 347 8.22 17.87 0.24
CA LYS A 347 7.08 17.36 -0.55
C LYS A 347 6.60 16.00 -0.03
N GLN A 348 7.52 15.10 0.30
CA GLN A 348 7.18 13.78 0.88
C GLN A 348 6.50 13.92 2.24
N LEU A 349 6.99 14.81 3.11
CA LEU A 349 6.36 15.11 4.41
C LEU A 349 4.94 15.68 4.24
N GLN A 350 4.74 16.60 3.30
CA GLN A 350 3.43 17.18 3.01
C GLN A 350 2.45 16.12 2.50
N GLN A 351 2.89 15.26 1.57
CA GLN A 351 2.07 14.16 1.07
C GLN A 351 1.70 13.18 2.19
N ALA A 352 2.66 12.76 3.01
CA ALA A 352 2.41 11.87 4.14
C ALA A 352 1.43 12.49 5.15
N ARG A 353 1.57 13.80 5.44
CA ARG A 353 0.63 14.54 6.29
C ARG A 353 -0.77 14.54 5.70
N ASP A 354 -0.91 14.85 4.42
CA ASP A 354 -2.22 14.96 3.76
C ASP A 354 -2.90 13.58 3.67
N GLU A 355 -2.14 12.50 3.45
CA GLU A 355 -2.64 11.13 3.53
C GLU A 355 -3.10 10.76 4.94
N CYS A 356 -2.31 11.10 5.96
CA CYS A 356 -2.70 10.89 7.36
C CYS A 356 -3.95 11.69 7.72
N ALA A 357 -4.07 12.94 7.27
CA ALA A 357 -5.26 13.76 7.46
C ALA A 357 -6.50 13.15 6.78
N LYS A 358 -6.35 12.61 5.55
CA LYS A 358 -7.41 11.86 4.86
C LYS A 358 -7.82 10.59 5.61
N LYS A 359 -6.86 9.86 6.21
CA LYS A 359 -7.16 8.69 7.03
C LYS A 359 -7.86 9.08 8.33
N LEU A 360 -7.41 10.16 8.98
CA LEU A 360 -7.99 10.67 10.22
C LEU A 360 -9.44 11.11 10.02
N THR A 361 -9.72 11.85 8.94
CA THR A 361 -11.08 12.26 8.59
C THR A 361 -12.00 11.07 8.33
N LYS A 362 -11.53 10.00 7.68
CA LYS A 362 -12.31 8.75 7.48
C LYS A 362 -12.64 8.01 8.77
N LEU A 363 -11.80 8.10 9.79
CA LEU A 363 -12.06 7.50 11.11
C LEU A 363 -13.18 8.24 11.87
N GLY A 364 -13.48 9.47 11.48
CA GLY A 364 -14.48 10.35 12.09
C GLY A 364 -14.07 10.86 13.47
N ASP A 365 -14.90 11.75 14.01
CA ASP A 365 -14.71 12.34 15.34
C ASP A 365 -14.71 11.25 16.42
N CYS A 366 -13.93 11.39 17.48
CA CYS A 366 -13.97 10.49 18.65
C CYS A 366 -14.90 11.11 19.71
N PRO A 367 -16.22 10.85 19.69
CA PRO A 367 -17.12 11.33 20.72
C PRO A 367 -16.73 10.68 22.05
N SER A 368 -16.55 11.50 23.07
CA SER A 368 -16.17 11.06 24.41
C SER A 368 -17.38 10.89 25.31
N THR A 369 -18.52 11.48 24.93
CA THR A 369 -19.77 11.43 25.69
C THR A 369 -20.86 10.66 24.95
N VAL A 370 -21.79 10.07 25.72
CA VAL A 370 -22.96 9.35 25.17
C VAL A 370 -23.83 10.28 24.31
N LEU A 371 -23.92 11.57 24.65
CA LEU A 371 -24.68 12.56 23.89
C LEU A 371 -24.05 12.78 22.50
N GLU A 372 -22.74 12.98 22.45
CA GLU A 372 -22.01 13.13 21.18
C GLU A 372 -22.11 11.86 20.32
N MET A 373 -22.04 10.68 20.94
CA MET A 373 -22.23 9.41 20.24
C MET A 373 -23.63 9.32 19.60
N ARG A 374 -24.69 9.68 20.35
CA ARG A 374 -26.07 9.68 19.83
C ARG A 374 -26.24 10.69 18.69
N GLU A 375 -25.68 11.88 18.83
CA GLU A 375 -25.76 12.89 17.77
C GLU A 375 -24.99 12.48 16.52
N GLN A 376 -23.83 11.84 16.68
CA GLN A 376 -23.08 11.29 15.55
C GLN A 376 -23.88 10.20 14.82
N LEU A 377 -24.49 9.26 15.55
CA LEU A 377 -25.35 8.22 14.98
C LEU A 377 -26.55 8.85 14.24
N ARG A 378 -27.21 9.83 14.85
CA ARG A 378 -28.35 10.55 14.26
C ARG A 378 -27.95 11.25 12.95
N ARG A 379 -26.81 11.95 12.95
CA ARG A 379 -26.28 12.63 11.76
C ARG A 379 -26.01 11.64 10.62
N CYS A 380 -25.32 10.53 10.90
CA CYS A 380 -25.04 9.51 9.90
C CYS A 380 -26.33 8.89 9.36
N TRP A 381 -27.30 8.61 10.23
CA TRP A 381 -28.60 8.06 9.85
C TRP A 381 -29.38 9.00 8.92
N VAL A 382 -29.51 10.28 9.28
CA VAL A 382 -30.23 11.27 8.46
C VAL A 382 -29.59 11.42 7.08
N GLN A 383 -28.25 11.46 7.01
CA GLN A 383 -27.53 11.51 5.74
C GLN A 383 -27.78 10.26 4.88
N CYS A 384 -27.72 9.07 5.50
CA CYS A 384 -28.00 7.82 4.79
C CYS A 384 -29.43 7.77 4.30
N GLN A 385 -30.40 8.11 5.15
CA GLN A 385 -31.81 8.15 4.78
C GLN A 385 -32.04 9.08 3.59
N GLY A 386 -31.49 10.29 3.62
CA GLY A 386 -31.58 11.23 2.50
C GLY A 386 -31.02 10.65 1.20
N THR A 387 -29.85 10.02 1.27
CA THR A 387 -29.19 9.41 0.10
C THR A 387 -30.00 8.22 -0.45
N VAL A 388 -30.51 7.34 0.43
CA VAL A 388 -31.33 6.19 0.05
C VAL A 388 -32.62 6.65 -0.63
N THR A 389 -33.33 7.61 -0.02
CA THR A 389 -34.57 8.15 -0.58
C THR A 389 -34.33 8.73 -1.98
N GLN A 390 -33.26 9.49 -2.18
CA GLN A 390 -32.88 10.01 -3.49
C GLN A 390 -32.57 8.88 -4.48
N GLY A 391 -31.82 7.86 -4.05
CA GLY A 391 -31.47 6.71 -4.88
C GLY A 391 -32.67 5.89 -5.35
N VAL A 392 -33.66 5.69 -4.47
CA VAL A 392 -34.92 4.97 -4.74
C VAL A 392 -35.81 5.76 -5.70
N HIS A 393 -35.92 7.09 -5.52
CA HIS A 393 -36.72 7.95 -6.39
C HIS A 393 -36.02 8.35 -7.70
N GLY A 394 -34.72 8.08 -7.84
CA GLY A 394 -33.94 8.49 -9.02
C GLY A 394 -33.57 9.98 -9.05
N GLN A 395 -33.55 10.64 -7.90
CA GLN A 395 -33.25 12.07 -7.76
C GLN A 395 -31.75 12.29 -7.46
N TYR A 396 -30.89 12.02 -8.45
CA TYR A 396 -29.43 11.98 -8.26
C TYR A 396 -28.74 13.35 -8.17
N MET A 397 -29.46 14.44 -8.40
CA MET A 397 -28.88 15.79 -8.48
C MET A 397 -28.67 16.45 -7.12
N ILE A 398 -29.23 15.89 -6.04
CA ILE A 398 -29.25 16.51 -4.71
C ILE A 398 -27.96 16.17 -3.94
N ASP A 399 -27.58 14.89 -3.85
CA ASP A 399 -26.30 14.46 -3.26
C ASP A 399 -25.26 14.16 -4.35
N GLN A 400 -24.72 15.21 -4.95
CA GLN A 400 -23.71 15.10 -6.01
C GLN A 400 -22.40 14.47 -5.53
N GLU A 401 -22.11 14.53 -4.22
CA GLU A 401 -20.92 13.89 -3.66
C GLU A 401 -21.04 12.36 -3.74
N PHE A 402 -22.19 11.83 -3.37
CA PHE A 402 -22.45 10.39 -3.44
C PHE A 402 -22.68 9.91 -4.88
N PHE A 403 -23.56 10.56 -5.63
CA PHE A 403 -23.96 10.17 -6.99
C PHE A 403 -23.00 10.67 -8.10
N ASN A 404 -21.80 11.12 -7.74
CA ASN A 404 -20.84 11.69 -8.67
C ASN A 404 -20.56 10.77 -9.88
N ALA A 405 -20.73 11.31 -11.10
CA ALA A 405 -20.49 10.64 -12.36
C ALA A 405 -19.01 10.25 -12.61
N ASP A 406 -18.06 10.89 -11.92
CA ASP A 406 -16.63 10.57 -12.03
C ASP A 406 -16.24 9.24 -11.35
N LYS A 407 -17.13 8.67 -10.51
CA LYS A 407 -16.92 7.35 -9.90
C LYS A 407 -17.12 6.28 -10.98
N LYS A 408 -16.02 5.81 -11.58
CA LYS A 408 -15.98 4.81 -12.66
C LYS A 408 -16.33 3.37 -12.23
N LEU A 409 -17.35 3.19 -11.40
CA LEU A 409 -17.86 1.89 -11.01
C LEU A 409 -19.17 1.65 -11.74
N TYR A 410 -19.13 0.81 -12.75
CA TYR A 410 -20.27 0.47 -13.60
C TYR A 410 -20.69 -0.97 -13.35
N ALA A 411 -21.99 -1.21 -13.35
CA ALA A 411 -22.53 -2.56 -13.48
C ALA A 411 -22.20 -3.12 -14.87
N GLU A 412 -22.36 -4.43 -15.05
CA GLU A 412 -22.23 -5.09 -16.36
C GLU A 412 -23.14 -4.46 -17.44
N SER A 413 -24.24 -3.82 -17.01
CA SER A 413 -25.15 -3.09 -17.87
C SER A 413 -24.63 -1.74 -18.38
N GLY A 414 -23.45 -1.30 -17.94
CA GLY A 414 -22.86 0.01 -18.29
C GLY A 414 -23.42 1.19 -17.49
N ILE A 415 -24.30 0.94 -16.52
CA ILE A 415 -24.90 1.97 -15.64
C ILE A 415 -24.07 2.09 -14.37
N SER A 416 -23.88 3.30 -13.86
CA SER A 416 -23.18 3.52 -12.58
C SER A 416 -23.90 2.79 -11.44
N ILE A 417 -23.16 2.02 -10.64
CA ILE A 417 -23.74 1.27 -9.50
C ILE A 417 -24.31 2.18 -8.41
N TYR A 418 -23.98 3.47 -8.45
CA TYR A 418 -24.55 4.49 -7.56
C TYR A 418 -25.97 4.88 -7.95
N MET A 419 -26.42 4.61 -9.19
CA MET A 419 -27.75 4.99 -9.68
C MET A 419 -28.76 3.86 -9.45
N LEU A 420 -29.18 3.65 -8.20
CA LEU A 420 -30.05 2.52 -7.82
C LEU A 420 -31.29 2.35 -8.72
N ARG A 421 -32.14 3.39 -8.81
CA ARG A 421 -33.34 3.36 -9.66
C ARG A 421 -33.05 3.04 -11.13
N ALA A 422 -31.97 3.58 -11.71
CA ALA A 422 -31.58 3.28 -13.09
C ALA A 422 -31.13 1.83 -13.26
N CYS A 423 -30.35 1.29 -12.32
CA CYS A 423 -29.93 -0.11 -12.29
C CYS A 423 -31.14 -1.06 -12.19
N ILE A 424 -32.10 -0.77 -11.30
CA ILE A 424 -33.33 -1.56 -11.16
C ILE A 424 -34.17 -1.47 -12.43
N ALA A 425 -34.38 -0.27 -12.98
CA ALA A 425 -35.15 -0.10 -14.22
C ALA A 425 -34.54 -0.91 -15.37
N LYS A 426 -33.20 -0.92 -15.48
CA LYS A 426 -32.51 -1.73 -16.48
C LYS A 426 -32.66 -3.23 -16.23
N GLN A 427 -32.62 -3.67 -14.98
CA GLN A 427 -32.87 -5.08 -14.67
C GLN A 427 -34.31 -5.50 -14.97
N ASN A 428 -35.29 -4.63 -14.73
CA ASN A 428 -36.68 -4.91 -15.09
C ASN A 428 -36.86 -5.04 -16.60
N GLU A 429 -36.15 -4.21 -17.39
CA GLU A 429 -36.13 -4.32 -18.87
C GLU A 429 -35.48 -5.65 -19.33
N ILE A 430 -34.38 -6.05 -18.71
CA ILE A 430 -33.72 -7.33 -19.01
C ILE A 430 -34.63 -8.51 -18.67
N PHE A 431 -35.31 -8.46 -17.52
CA PHE A 431 -36.25 -9.49 -17.10
C PHE A 431 -37.46 -9.59 -18.02
N ASP A 432 -38.08 -8.46 -18.41
CA ASP A 432 -39.21 -8.44 -19.36
C ASP A 432 -38.83 -9.12 -20.68
N ARG A 433 -37.66 -8.76 -21.25
CA ARG A 433 -37.14 -9.39 -22.46
C ARG A 433 -36.86 -10.87 -22.27
N THR A 434 -36.22 -11.24 -21.17
CA THR A 434 -35.85 -12.64 -20.90
C THR A 434 -37.09 -13.51 -20.71
N LEU A 435 -38.15 -13.01 -20.05
CA LEU A 435 -39.37 -13.76 -19.86
C LEU A 435 -40.16 -13.93 -21.16
N ARG A 436 -40.14 -12.92 -22.05
CA ARG A 436 -40.71 -13.03 -23.41
C ARG A 436 -39.91 -13.99 -24.31
N ASP A 437 -38.59 -13.88 -24.23
CA ASP A 437 -37.52 -14.77 -24.72
C ASP A 437 -37.77 -16.26 -24.44
N TRP A 438 -37.76 -16.57 -23.14
CA TRP A 438 -37.44 -17.88 -22.59
C TRP A 438 -38.51 -18.39 -21.61
N GLY A 439 -39.52 -17.58 -21.29
CA GLY A 439 -40.59 -17.94 -20.37
C GLY A 439 -41.57 -18.97 -20.96
N CYS A 440 -41.62 -19.14 -22.28
CA CYS A 440 -42.40 -20.20 -22.90
C CYS A 440 -41.54 -21.45 -23.08
N ALA A 441 -41.98 -22.59 -22.54
CA ALA A 441 -41.26 -23.86 -22.66
C ALA A 441 -41.20 -24.41 -24.10
N TYR A 442 -42.02 -23.86 -25.00
CA TYR A 442 -42.15 -24.30 -26.39
C TYR A 442 -41.95 -23.16 -27.39
N ASP A 443 -41.32 -23.48 -28.52
CA ASP A 443 -41.14 -22.59 -29.66
C ASP A 443 -41.86 -23.17 -30.88
N VAL A 444 -43.05 -22.63 -31.18
CA VAL A 444 -43.91 -23.09 -32.28
C VAL A 444 -43.53 -22.39 -33.58
N VAL A 445 -42.95 -23.14 -34.53
CA VAL A 445 -42.28 -22.59 -35.72
C VAL A 445 -43.26 -22.11 -36.81
N ASP A 446 -44.48 -22.64 -36.82
CA ASP A 446 -45.54 -22.44 -37.83
C ASP A 446 -46.79 -21.73 -37.25
N ASN A 447 -46.60 -20.85 -36.27
CA ASN A 447 -47.73 -20.21 -35.58
C ASN A 447 -48.50 -19.25 -36.52
N ARG A 448 -49.80 -19.52 -36.75
CA ARG A 448 -50.71 -18.69 -37.58
C ARG A 448 -51.15 -17.38 -36.92
N LEU A 449 -51.03 -17.31 -35.60
CA LEU A 449 -51.04 -16.05 -34.89
C LEU A 449 -49.84 -15.29 -35.42
N GLU A 450 -50.05 -14.16 -36.11
CA GLU A 450 -49.02 -13.12 -36.18
C GLU A 450 -48.74 -12.70 -34.72
N THR A 451 -48.01 -13.52 -33.95
CA THR A 451 -47.18 -12.99 -32.90
C THR A 451 -46.35 -11.93 -33.61
N PRO A 452 -46.45 -10.64 -33.26
CA PRO A 452 -45.60 -9.61 -33.85
C PRO A 452 -44.20 -10.19 -33.82
N SER A 453 -43.69 -10.47 -35.02
CA SER A 453 -42.65 -11.47 -35.32
C SER A 453 -41.80 -11.70 -34.09
N LYS A 454 -41.91 -12.84 -33.36
CA LYS A 454 -41.24 -13.08 -32.06
C LYS A 454 -40.00 -12.20 -31.98
N ILE A 455 -40.13 -11.01 -31.39
CA ILE A 455 -39.06 -10.02 -31.50
C ILE A 455 -38.02 -10.61 -30.58
N HIS A 456 -37.08 -11.34 -31.15
CA HIS A 456 -36.02 -11.94 -30.39
C HIS A 456 -35.21 -10.76 -29.91
N TYR A 457 -35.40 -10.38 -28.64
CA TYR A 457 -34.73 -9.22 -28.08
C TYR A 457 -33.21 -9.48 -27.93
N GLY A 458 -32.75 -10.66 -28.33
CA GLY A 458 -31.36 -11.07 -28.30
C GLY A 458 -30.86 -11.24 -26.87
N SER A 459 -31.75 -11.59 -25.93
CA SER A 459 -31.35 -11.79 -24.55
C SER A 459 -30.43 -13.01 -24.45
N ALA A 460 -29.35 -12.88 -23.68
CA ALA A 460 -28.45 -14.01 -23.44
C ALA A 460 -29.23 -15.19 -22.84
N LYS A 461 -28.85 -16.41 -23.23
CA LYS A 461 -29.49 -17.63 -22.73
C LYS A 461 -29.38 -17.70 -21.19
N PRO A 462 -30.51 -17.82 -20.46
CA PRO A 462 -30.48 -18.03 -19.01
C PRO A 462 -29.86 -19.40 -18.66
N GLU A 463 -29.01 -19.46 -17.65
CA GLU A 463 -28.38 -20.72 -17.20
C GLU A 463 -29.37 -21.68 -16.54
N LEU A 464 -30.41 -21.13 -15.90
CA LEU A 464 -31.33 -21.86 -15.02
C LEU A 464 -32.49 -22.55 -15.75
N VAL A 465 -32.63 -22.36 -17.06
CA VAL A 465 -33.83 -22.74 -17.81
C VAL A 465 -33.47 -23.53 -19.08
N PRO A 466 -34.16 -24.65 -19.38
CA PRO A 466 -33.95 -25.36 -20.63
C PRO A 466 -34.36 -24.49 -21.84
N PRO A 467 -33.68 -24.65 -23.00
CA PRO A 467 -34.10 -23.95 -24.21
C PRO A 467 -35.51 -24.38 -24.61
N PRO A 468 -36.33 -23.47 -25.17
CA PRO A 468 -37.67 -23.80 -25.63
C PRO A 468 -37.64 -24.97 -26.63
N ARG A 469 -38.52 -25.95 -26.43
CA ARG A 469 -38.64 -27.10 -27.34
C ARG A 469 -39.25 -26.63 -28.66
N LYS A 470 -38.47 -26.71 -29.75
CA LYS A 470 -38.96 -26.39 -31.10
C LYS A 470 -39.92 -27.47 -31.58
N VAL A 471 -41.14 -27.08 -31.89
CA VAL A 471 -42.20 -27.98 -32.36
C VAL A 471 -43.03 -27.30 -33.44
N THR A 472 -43.65 -28.08 -34.33
CA THR A 472 -44.71 -27.57 -35.20
C THR A 472 -46.06 -27.63 -34.48
N ARG A 473 -47.06 -26.84 -34.91
CA ARG A 473 -48.43 -26.87 -34.35
C ARG A 473 -49.02 -28.27 -34.45
N ALA A 474 -48.85 -28.94 -35.59
CA ALA A 474 -49.34 -30.30 -35.78
C ALA A 474 -48.71 -31.29 -34.81
N GLN A 475 -47.39 -31.22 -34.60
CA GLN A 475 -46.68 -32.05 -33.61
C GLN A 475 -47.14 -31.75 -32.18
N PHE A 476 -47.30 -30.48 -31.81
CA PHE A 476 -47.78 -30.11 -30.47
C PHE A 476 -49.21 -30.59 -30.22
N ILE A 477 -50.08 -30.53 -31.24
CA ILE A 477 -51.45 -31.06 -31.15
C ILE A 477 -51.42 -32.57 -30.87
N THR A 478 -50.67 -33.35 -31.63
CA THR A 478 -50.62 -34.81 -31.49
C THR A 478 -49.92 -35.27 -30.21
N GLU A 479 -48.83 -34.59 -29.80
CA GLU A 479 -48.03 -35.00 -28.65
C GLU A 479 -48.56 -34.48 -27.31
N ASP A 480 -49.13 -33.27 -27.27
CA ASP A 480 -49.44 -32.57 -26.02
C ASP A 480 -50.95 -32.31 -25.83
N VAL A 481 -51.67 -31.90 -26.88
CA VAL A 481 -53.10 -31.51 -26.78
C VAL A 481 -54.04 -32.72 -26.83
N GLU A 482 -53.84 -33.64 -27.77
CA GLU A 482 -54.68 -34.85 -27.91
C GLU A 482 -54.66 -35.75 -26.67
N PRO A 483 -53.51 -36.07 -26.06
CA PRO A 483 -53.48 -36.89 -24.85
C PRO A 483 -54.19 -36.23 -23.67
N LEU A 484 -54.02 -34.90 -23.51
CA LEU A 484 -54.70 -34.14 -22.47
C LEU A 484 -56.22 -34.13 -22.68
N LEU A 485 -56.68 -33.95 -23.92
CA LEU A 485 -58.11 -34.05 -24.23
C LEU A 485 -58.68 -35.44 -23.97
N LYS A 486 -57.95 -36.51 -24.29
CA LYS A 486 -58.35 -37.89 -24.02
C LYS A 486 -58.41 -38.18 -22.51
N GLN A 487 -57.49 -37.62 -21.73
CA GLN A 487 -57.44 -37.77 -20.27
C GLN A 487 -58.51 -36.95 -19.54
N HIS A 488 -58.86 -35.77 -20.05
CA HIS A 488 -59.84 -34.86 -19.44
C HIS A 488 -61.27 -35.02 -19.99
N ARG A 489 -61.59 -36.13 -20.69
CA ARG A 489 -62.97 -36.40 -21.14
C ARG A 489 -63.91 -36.64 -19.94
N GLY A 490 -64.72 -35.64 -19.63
CA GLY A 490 -65.80 -35.72 -18.64
C GLY A 490 -67.12 -36.24 -19.20
N GLN A 491 -68.25 -35.81 -18.63
CA GLN A 491 -69.62 -36.18 -19.06
C GLN A 491 -70.09 -35.44 -20.34
N GLN A 492 -69.18 -34.93 -21.14
CA GLN A 492 -69.48 -34.08 -22.30
C GLN A 492 -69.92 -34.91 -23.51
N ASN A 493 -70.79 -34.33 -24.35
CA ASN A 493 -71.20 -34.99 -25.59
C ASN A 493 -70.04 -35.05 -26.59
N PRO A 494 -70.01 -36.04 -27.49
CA PRO A 494 -69.05 -36.07 -28.59
C PRO A 494 -69.11 -34.77 -29.40
N GLY A 495 -68.02 -34.00 -29.41
CA GLY A 495 -67.91 -32.70 -30.07
C GLY A 495 -67.87 -31.49 -29.13
N ASP A 496 -68.29 -31.63 -27.87
CA ASP A 496 -68.15 -30.60 -26.85
C ASP A 496 -66.78 -30.67 -26.16
N ILE A 497 -66.19 -29.51 -25.83
CA ILE A 497 -64.88 -29.39 -25.17
C ILE A 497 -65.04 -28.81 -23.78
N ASP A 498 -64.30 -29.34 -22.81
CA ASP A 498 -64.07 -28.67 -21.54
C ASP A 498 -63.13 -27.46 -21.69
N PRO A 499 -63.61 -26.22 -21.47
CA PRO A 499 -62.75 -25.05 -21.46
C PRO A 499 -61.66 -25.12 -20.37
N THR A 500 -61.75 -26.03 -19.38
CA THR A 500 -60.70 -26.20 -18.37
C THR A 500 -59.41 -26.84 -18.89
N VAL A 501 -59.40 -27.45 -20.09
CA VAL A 501 -58.18 -28.06 -20.68
C VAL A 501 -57.12 -27.01 -21.05
N VAL A 502 -57.52 -25.75 -21.20
CA VAL A 502 -56.61 -24.62 -21.43
C VAL A 502 -55.60 -24.44 -20.28
N TYR A 503 -55.99 -24.74 -19.03
CA TYR A 503 -55.14 -24.45 -17.86
C TYR A 503 -53.97 -25.43 -17.69
N PRO A 504 -54.14 -26.77 -17.80
CA PRO A 504 -53.00 -27.70 -17.80
C PRO A 504 -52.02 -27.42 -18.93
N LEU A 505 -52.51 -27.06 -20.13
CA LEU A 505 -51.66 -26.67 -21.25
C LEU A 505 -50.89 -25.37 -20.93
N PHE A 506 -51.58 -24.38 -20.36
CA PHE A 506 -50.96 -23.13 -19.92
C PHE A 506 -49.86 -23.35 -18.89
N GLN A 507 -50.10 -24.16 -17.85
CA GLN A 507 -49.09 -24.52 -16.83
C GLN A 507 -47.84 -25.16 -17.47
N LYS A 508 -48.03 -25.97 -18.51
CA LYS A 508 -46.93 -26.58 -19.26
C LYS A 508 -46.12 -25.51 -20.02
N LEU A 509 -46.80 -24.57 -20.68
CA LEU A 509 -46.17 -23.46 -21.40
C LEU A 509 -45.42 -22.51 -20.45
N SER A 510 -45.95 -22.23 -19.26
CA SER A 510 -45.39 -21.28 -18.28
C SER A 510 -44.41 -21.90 -17.28
N SER A 511 -44.02 -23.17 -17.46
CA SER A 511 -43.15 -23.90 -16.52
C SER A 511 -41.78 -23.23 -16.27
N ASN A 512 -41.32 -22.39 -17.22
CA ASN A 512 -40.08 -21.64 -17.10
C ASN A 512 -40.21 -20.33 -16.29
N TRP A 513 -41.41 -19.89 -15.90
CA TRP A 513 -41.60 -18.57 -15.27
C TRP A 513 -41.00 -18.51 -13.87
N GLN A 514 -41.20 -19.54 -13.05
CA GLN A 514 -40.70 -19.59 -11.68
C GLN A 514 -39.17 -19.41 -11.56
N PRO A 515 -38.33 -20.23 -12.23
CA PRO A 515 -36.88 -20.07 -12.12
C PRO A 515 -36.38 -18.69 -12.63
N LEU A 516 -37.05 -18.10 -13.63
CA LEU A 516 -36.69 -16.76 -14.14
C LEU A 516 -37.04 -15.64 -13.15
N VAL A 517 -38.19 -15.74 -12.49
CA VAL A 517 -38.60 -14.77 -11.44
C VAL A 517 -37.68 -14.86 -10.24
N GLU A 518 -37.35 -16.07 -9.78
CA GLU A 518 -36.43 -16.25 -8.66
C GLU A 518 -35.04 -15.67 -8.97
N ASP A 519 -34.51 -15.87 -10.18
CA ASP A 519 -33.25 -15.24 -10.60
C ASP A 519 -33.34 -13.72 -10.61
N HIS A 520 -34.44 -13.16 -11.13
CA HIS A 520 -34.66 -11.72 -11.14
C HIS A 520 -34.69 -11.12 -9.72
N VAL A 521 -35.42 -11.74 -8.78
CA VAL A 521 -35.46 -11.30 -7.38
C VAL A 521 -34.08 -11.32 -6.75
N ARG A 522 -33.28 -12.38 -6.98
CA ARG A 522 -31.89 -12.45 -6.49
C ARG A 522 -31.00 -11.34 -7.07
N ARG A 523 -31.15 -11.03 -8.37
CA ARG A 523 -30.40 -9.93 -9.01
C ARG A 523 -30.77 -8.57 -8.45
N VAL A 524 -32.07 -8.30 -8.24
CA VAL A 524 -32.54 -7.06 -7.60
C VAL A 524 -32.01 -6.95 -6.17
N TYR A 525 -32.05 -8.02 -5.39
CA TYR A 525 -31.45 -8.07 -4.05
C TYR A 525 -29.96 -7.73 -4.08
N SER A 526 -29.20 -8.30 -5.01
CA SER A 526 -27.77 -8.01 -5.17
C SER A 526 -27.50 -6.53 -5.45
N ILE A 527 -28.25 -5.92 -6.37
CA ILE A 527 -28.14 -4.48 -6.68
C ILE A 527 -28.40 -3.63 -5.42
N CYS A 528 -29.48 -3.92 -4.69
CA CYS A 528 -29.82 -3.21 -3.46
C CYS A 528 -28.75 -3.39 -2.37
N SER A 529 -28.21 -4.60 -2.22
CA SER A 529 -27.18 -4.91 -1.23
C SER A 529 -25.86 -4.17 -1.51
N ILE A 530 -25.43 -4.16 -2.78
CA ILE A 530 -24.25 -3.40 -3.21
C ILE A 530 -24.46 -1.90 -2.95
N PHE A 531 -25.62 -1.37 -3.32
CA PHE A 531 -25.94 0.05 -3.11
C PHE A 531 -25.88 0.43 -1.62
N MET A 532 -26.47 -0.39 -0.74
CA MET A 532 -26.41 -0.16 0.71
C MET A 532 -24.98 -0.26 1.26
N GLN A 533 -24.16 -1.16 0.74
CA GLN A 533 -22.75 -1.24 1.09
C GLN A 533 -21.99 0.06 0.73
N LEU A 534 -22.24 0.61 -0.45
CA LEU A 534 -21.59 1.86 -0.89
C LEU A 534 -21.96 3.03 0.04
N ILE A 535 -23.23 3.13 0.43
CA ILE A 535 -23.68 4.16 1.38
C ILE A 535 -22.97 4.02 2.72
N ILE A 536 -22.87 2.79 3.26
CA ILE A 536 -22.17 2.54 4.52
C ILE A 536 -20.69 2.94 4.42
N GLN A 537 -20.02 2.57 3.33
CA GLN A 537 -18.61 2.88 3.13
C GLN A 537 -18.31 4.38 3.05
N GLU A 538 -19.24 5.17 2.52
CA GLU A 538 -19.04 6.59 2.26
C GLU A 538 -19.57 7.49 3.38
N LYS A 539 -20.76 7.19 3.92
CA LYS A 539 -21.45 8.05 4.89
C LYS A 539 -21.16 7.67 6.34
N TRP A 540 -20.66 6.47 6.62
CA TRP A 540 -20.32 6.05 7.99
C TRP A 540 -18.81 6.02 8.24
N PRO A 541 -18.36 6.39 9.47
CA PRO A 541 -16.95 6.26 9.85
C PRO A 541 -16.48 4.81 9.79
N THR A 542 -15.24 4.58 9.36
CA THR A 542 -14.69 3.23 9.14
C THR A 542 -14.86 2.29 10.34
N ARG A 543 -14.72 2.82 11.56
CA ARG A 543 -14.89 2.04 12.81
C ARG A 543 -16.29 1.47 13.04
N MET A 544 -17.32 2.04 12.42
CA MET A 544 -18.73 1.65 12.59
C MET A 544 -19.26 0.78 11.45
N GLN A 545 -18.59 0.78 10.30
CA GLN A 545 -19.08 0.16 9.06
C GLN A 545 -19.39 -1.33 9.23
N ASP A 546 -18.47 -2.08 9.83
CA ASP A 546 -18.65 -3.54 10.02
C ASP A 546 -19.76 -3.87 11.00
N SER A 547 -19.87 -3.11 12.10
CA SER A 547 -20.90 -3.33 13.12
C SER A 547 -22.30 -3.10 12.53
N ILE A 548 -22.50 -2.02 11.79
CA ILE A 548 -23.81 -1.68 11.20
C ILE A 548 -24.18 -2.68 10.12
N ARG A 549 -23.21 -3.06 9.28
CA ARG A 549 -23.42 -4.08 8.26
C ARG A 549 -23.90 -5.40 8.86
N LYS A 550 -23.19 -5.91 9.88
CA LYS A 550 -23.49 -7.23 10.46
C LYS A 550 -24.76 -7.22 11.30
N VAL A 551 -24.96 -6.19 12.12
CA VAL A 551 -26.04 -6.16 13.11
C VAL A 551 -27.36 -5.67 12.53
N ILE A 552 -27.31 -4.71 11.60
CA ILE A 552 -28.53 -4.06 11.10
C ILE A 552 -28.79 -4.45 9.65
N LEU A 553 -27.81 -4.26 8.76
CA LEU A 553 -28.07 -4.37 7.32
C LEU A 553 -28.40 -5.80 6.91
N ASN A 554 -27.57 -6.78 7.28
CA ASN A 554 -27.72 -8.15 6.81
C ASN A 554 -29.07 -8.75 7.25
N GLU A 555 -29.42 -8.65 8.53
CA GLU A 555 -30.69 -9.16 9.05
C GLU A 555 -31.90 -8.54 8.36
N GLN A 556 -31.88 -7.21 8.16
CA GLN A 556 -32.98 -6.51 7.50
C GLN A 556 -33.06 -6.85 6.01
N MET A 557 -31.92 -6.96 5.31
CA MET A 557 -31.89 -7.34 3.90
C MET A 557 -32.41 -8.77 3.70
N ASP A 558 -32.02 -9.71 4.56
CA ASP A 558 -32.47 -11.11 4.48
C ASP A 558 -33.96 -11.24 4.78
N THR A 559 -34.48 -10.46 5.74
CA THR A 559 -35.91 -10.37 6.03
C THR A 559 -36.70 -9.86 4.81
N ARG A 560 -36.17 -8.85 4.10
CA ARG A 560 -36.79 -8.31 2.88
C ARG A 560 -36.75 -9.30 1.73
N LEU A 561 -35.67 -10.06 1.58
CA LEU A 561 -35.57 -11.12 0.58
C LEU A 561 -36.58 -12.24 0.85
N ALA A 562 -36.72 -12.66 2.11
CA ALA A 562 -37.72 -13.65 2.51
C ALA A 562 -39.15 -13.17 2.20
N SER A 563 -39.46 -11.91 2.54
CA SER A 563 -40.76 -11.30 2.25
C SER A 563 -41.05 -11.25 0.73
N ALA A 564 -40.04 -10.92 -0.08
CA ALA A 564 -40.18 -10.90 -1.54
C ALA A 564 -40.46 -12.29 -2.12
N HIS A 565 -39.78 -13.34 -1.63
CA HIS A 565 -40.07 -14.72 -2.03
C HIS A 565 -41.46 -15.18 -1.60
N GLU A 566 -41.93 -14.74 -0.43
CA GLU A 566 -43.30 -15.04 0.03
C GLU A 566 -44.35 -14.44 -0.92
N GLU A 567 -44.18 -13.17 -1.31
CA GLU A 567 -45.08 -12.51 -2.28
C GLU A 567 -45.02 -13.18 -3.66
N VAL A 568 -43.83 -13.55 -4.14
CA VAL A 568 -43.69 -14.33 -5.38
C VAL A 568 -44.43 -15.66 -5.27
N THR A 569 -44.33 -16.35 -4.13
CA THR A 569 -45.04 -17.61 -3.89
C THR A 569 -46.55 -17.39 -3.94
N LYS A 570 -47.07 -16.31 -3.33
CA LYS A 570 -48.50 -15.95 -3.40
C LYS A 570 -48.95 -15.75 -4.85
N ILE A 571 -48.18 -15.00 -5.65
CA ILE A 571 -48.46 -14.78 -7.07
C ILE A 571 -48.55 -16.11 -7.82
N PHE A 572 -47.61 -17.05 -7.61
CA PHE A 572 -47.66 -18.37 -8.24
C PHE A 572 -48.81 -19.25 -7.72
N THR A 573 -49.20 -19.14 -6.45
CA THR A 573 -50.36 -19.86 -5.92
C THR A 573 -51.68 -19.35 -6.50
N ASP A 574 -51.81 -18.05 -6.74
CA ASP A 574 -53.00 -17.51 -7.42
C ASP A 574 -53.01 -17.89 -8.89
N HIS A 575 -51.84 -17.92 -9.52
CA HIS A 575 -51.66 -18.28 -10.93
C HIS A 575 -51.94 -19.76 -11.24
N SER A 576 -51.82 -20.65 -10.24
CA SER A 576 -52.14 -22.07 -10.39
C SER A 576 -53.64 -22.40 -10.25
N ARG A 577 -54.48 -21.43 -9.89
CA ARG A 577 -55.94 -21.59 -9.79
C ARG A 577 -56.63 -21.41 -11.15
N TYR A 578 -57.79 -22.04 -11.32
CA TYR A 578 -58.66 -21.81 -12.48
C TYR A 578 -59.18 -20.37 -12.45
N MET A 579 -58.73 -19.55 -13.40
CA MET A 579 -59.06 -18.11 -13.43
C MET A 579 -59.73 -17.75 -14.76
N GLN A 580 -61.01 -17.39 -14.72
CA GLN A 580 -61.70 -16.85 -15.89
C GLN A 580 -61.14 -15.46 -16.23
N THR A 581 -60.70 -15.27 -17.47
CA THR A 581 -60.28 -13.96 -17.96
C THR A 581 -61.50 -13.13 -18.33
N HIS A 582 -61.70 -12.02 -17.62
CA HIS A 582 -62.69 -11.00 -17.96
C HIS A 582 -62.11 -9.88 -18.84
N ASP A 583 -60.88 -10.06 -19.35
CA ASP A 583 -60.21 -9.08 -20.19
C ASP A 583 -60.91 -8.96 -21.55
N PRO A 584 -61.42 -7.77 -21.94
CA PRO A 584 -62.02 -7.56 -23.26
C PRO A 584 -61.09 -7.90 -24.43
N GLU A 585 -59.77 -7.83 -24.25
CA GLU A 585 -58.79 -8.23 -25.27
C GLU A 585 -58.82 -9.73 -25.56
N TYR A 586 -59.18 -10.58 -24.59
CA TYR A 586 -59.31 -12.02 -24.80
C TYR A 586 -60.40 -12.32 -25.84
N ILE A 587 -61.59 -11.75 -25.66
CA ILE A 587 -62.73 -11.92 -26.58
C ILE A 587 -62.41 -11.30 -27.94
N ARG A 588 -61.84 -10.09 -27.95
CA ARG A 588 -61.49 -9.36 -29.17
C ARG A 588 -60.46 -10.11 -30.02
N THR A 589 -59.43 -10.67 -29.38
CA THR A 589 -58.38 -11.44 -30.08
C THR A 589 -58.94 -12.74 -30.63
N LEU A 590 -59.79 -13.43 -29.87
CA LEU A 590 -60.48 -14.64 -30.34
C LEU A 590 -61.41 -14.35 -31.53
N TRP A 591 -62.16 -13.25 -31.51
CA TRP A 591 -63.04 -12.86 -32.62
C TRP A 591 -62.27 -12.53 -33.89
N ASN A 592 -61.14 -11.83 -33.77
CA ASN A 592 -60.27 -11.53 -34.91
C ASN A 592 -59.67 -12.79 -35.54
N LEU A 593 -59.40 -13.83 -34.74
CA LEU A 593 -58.89 -15.12 -35.21
C LEU A 593 -59.98 -16.04 -35.77
N GLY A 594 -61.21 -15.90 -35.26
CA GLY A 594 -62.39 -16.67 -35.67
C GLY A 594 -63.00 -16.27 -37.02
N ALA A 595 -62.51 -15.20 -37.67
CA ALA A 595 -62.97 -14.80 -39.00
C ALA A 595 -62.48 -15.72 -40.14
N VAL A 596 -61.75 -16.81 -39.85
CA VAL A 596 -61.17 -17.75 -40.83
C VAL A 596 -61.55 -19.22 -40.55
N SER A 597 -62.73 -19.52 -40.00
CA SER A 597 -63.22 -20.91 -39.96
C SER A 597 -63.90 -21.30 -41.29
N ALA A 598 -63.10 -21.73 -42.28
CA ALA A 598 -63.63 -22.42 -43.46
C ALA A 598 -64.24 -23.77 -43.05
N ARG A 599 -65.47 -24.04 -43.47
CA ARG A 599 -66.15 -25.34 -43.27
C ARG A 599 -65.39 -26.44 -44.03
N PRO A 600 -65.20 -27.65 -43.47
CA PRO A 600 -64.67 -28.78 -44.22
C PRO A 600 -65.73 -29.29 -45.21
N THR A 601 -65.32 -29.57 -46.45
CA THR A 601 -66.08 -30.36 -47.42
C THR A 601 -65.83 -31.85 -47.18
N ASP A 602 -66.91 -32.65 -47.26
CA ASP A 602 -66.99 -34.06 -46.92
C ASP A 602 -65.92 -34.97 -47.56
N ALA A 603 -65.00 -35.46 -46.73
CA ALA A 603 -64.47 -36.83 -46.67
C ALA A 603 -63.49 -36.89 -45.47
N ASP A 604 -63.67 -37.85 -44.56
CA ASP A 604 -63.00 -38.01 -43.25
C ASP A 604 -63.45 -37.06 -42.12
N ALA A 605 -64.75 -37.10 -41.79
CA ALA A 605 -65.38 -36.24 -40.78
C ALA A 605 -64.83 -36.40 -39.34
N ASP A 606 -64.59 -37.62 -38.85
CA ASP A 606 -64.21 -37.83 -37.43
C ASP A 606 -62.78 -37.37 -37.09
N VAL A 607 -61.82 -37.60 -38.00
CA VAL A 607 -60.42 -37.18 -37.81
C VAL A 607 -60.28 -35.67 -38.00
N THR A 608 -61.02 -35.11 -38.96
CA THR A 608 -61.00 -33.67 -39.27
C THR A 608 -61.67 -32.84 -38.17
N ILE A 609 -62.79 -33.31 -37.59
CA ILE A 609 -63.47 -32.63 -36.48
C ILE A 609 -62.60 -32.63 -35.22
N SER A 610 -61.95 -33.77 -34.88
CA SER A 610 -61.06 -33.85 -33.72
C SER A 610 -59.84 -32.94 -33.83
N PHE A 611 -59.25 -32.80 -35.03
CA PHE A 611 -58.10 -31.92 -35.26
C PHE A 611 -58.47 -30.43 -35.14
N ILE A 612 -59.60 -30.01 -35.73
CA ILE A 612 -60.12 -28.63 -35.64
C ILE A 612 -60.39 -28.25 -34.17
N LEU A 613 -60.93 -29.18 -33.40
CA LEU A 613 -61.20 -29.01 -31.97
C LEU A 613 -59.91 -28.76 -31.17
N CYS A 614 -58.86 -29.54 -31.45
CA CYS A 614 -57.55 -29.36 -30.82
C CYS A 614 -56.89 -28.03 -31.24
N GLU A 615 -57.06 -27.60 -32.49
CA GLU A 615 -56.53 -26.34 -33.00
C GLU A 615 -57.17 -25.12 -32.33
N ASP A 616 -58.48 -25.18 -32.04
CA ASP A 616 -59.22 -24.14 -31.31
C ASP A 616 -58.73 -24.00 -29.86
N ILE A 617 -58.55 -25.11 -29.14
CA ILE A 617 -58.02 -25.11 -27.76
C ILE A 617 -56.60 -24.55 -27.71
N LEU A 618 -55.76 -25.00 -28.63
CA LEU A 618 -54.38 -24.50 -28.74
C LEU A 618 -54.39 -22.98 -28.93
N THR A 619 -55.21 -22.48 -29.84
CA THR A 619 -55.33 -21.03 -30.13
C THR A 619 -55.83 -20.26 -28.91
N LYS A 620 -56.87 -20.74 -28.22
CA LYS A 620 -57.36 -20.16 -26.96
C LYS A 620 -56.29 -20.14 -25.86
N THR A 621 -55.45 -21.17 -25.79
CA THR A 621 -54.36 -21.29 -24.82
C THR A 621 -53.25 -20.27 -25.08
N TRP A 622 -52.87 -20.06 -26.34
CA TRP A 622 -51.87 -19.05 -26.71
C TRP A 622 -52.36 -17.61 -26.47
N VAL A 623 -53.63 -17.32 -26.76
CA VAL A 623 -54.24 -16.02 -26.45
C VAL A 623 -54.25 -15.79 -24.93
N TYR A 624 -54.66 -16.80 -24.16
CA TYR A 624 -54.61 -16.74 -22.70
C TYR A 624 -53.19 -16.52 -22.18
N TYR A 625 -52.20 -17.24 -22.71
CA TYR A 625 -50.79 -17.12 -22.31
C TYR A 625 -50.25 -15.69 -22.49
N ASN A 626 -50.51 -15.05 -23.63
CA ASN A 626 -50.01 -13.71 -23.91
C ASN A 626 -50.59 -12.65 -22.97
N ILE A 627 -51.88 -12.74 -22.67
CA ILE A 627 -52.57 -11.83 -21.73
C ILE A 627 -52.05 -12.07 -20.31
N ALA A 628 -51.98 -13.34 -19.90
CA ALA A 628 -51.45 -13.74 -18.61
C ALA A 628 -49.99 -13.28 -18.42
N LEU A 629 -49.15 -13.38 -19.45
CA LEU A 629 -47.76 -12.92 -19.43
C LEU A 629 -47.67 -11.41 -19.17
N GLY A 630 -48.51 -10.60 -19.83
CA GLY A 630 -48.53 -9.15 -19.63
C GLY A 630 -49.00 -8.73 -18.24
N ILE A 631 -49.99 -9.43 -17.68
CA ILE A 631 -50.45 -9.20 -16.29
C ILE A 631 -49.38 -9.65 -15.29
N PHE A 632 -48.78 -10.82 -15.52
CA PHE A 632 -47.74 -11.39 -14.66
C PHE A 632 -46.50 -10.51 -14.59
N LEU A 633 -46.01 -10.03 -15.74
CA LEU A 633 -44.89 -9.07 -15.80
C LEU A 633 -45.20 -7.80 -15.01
N ARG A 634 -46.41 -7.25 -15.16
CA ARG A 634 -46.84 -6.10 -14.37
C ARG A 634 -46.88 -6.42 -12.89
N ASN A 635 -47.43 -7.56 -12.47
CA ASN A 635 -47.48 -7.91 -11.06
C ASN A 635 -46.08 -8.11 -10.46
N ILE A 636 -45.15 -8.75 -11.15
CA ILE A 636 -43.77 -8.93 -10.65
C ILE A 636 -43.01 -7.59 -10.61
N ILE A 637 -43.17 -6.73 -11.62
CA ILE A 637 -42.47 -5.44 -11.68
C ILE A 637 -43.12 -4.37 -10.79
N VAL A 638 -44.45 -4.35 -10.68
CA VAL A 638 -45.26 -3.37 -9.92
C VAL A 638 -45.41 -3.75 -8.45
N SER A 639 -45.46 -5.04 -8.08
CA SER A 639 -45.36 -5.44 -6.67
C SER A 639 -43.97 -5.16 -6.08
N GLY A 640 -43.04 -4.59 -6.86
CA GLY A 640 -41.77 -4.01 -6.42
C GLY A 640 -41.73 -2.47 -6.39
N TYR A 641 -42.86 -1.77 -6.55
CA TYR A 641 -42.95 -0.29 -6.45
C TYR A 641 -43.22 0.23 -5.04
#